data_AF-A0A2J8LQH2-F1
#
_entry.id   AF-A0A2J8LQH2-F1
#
_cell.length_a   1.000
_cell.length_b   1.000
_cell.length_c   1.000
_cell.angle_alpha   90.00
_cell.angle_beta   90.00
_cell.angle_gamma   90.00
#
_symmetry.space_group_name_H-M   'P 1'
#
loop_
_entity.id
_entity.type
_entity.pdbx_description
1 polymer ?
#
loop_
_entity_poly.entity_id
_entity_poly.type
_entity_poly.pdbx_seq_one_letter_code
_entity_poly.pdbx_strand_id
1 'polypeptide(L)'
;MHKDEFHLKFFMCVIQSRQLVRTPQRTAGEASTSSMLIPKPPPKTDILKSLDTMDDPDTVGSIPVFKTECAEVEIKVSKRKRAVVKARGDPTVETMKQRHRWSKGSTPPPFPKDNLQESSGGGELRLKEWIMTHEEHHAAKTLGIGKAIAVLTSGGDAQGMNAAVRAVVRVGIFTGARVFFVHEGYQGLVDGGDHIKEATWESVSMMLQLGGTVIGSARCKDFREREGRLRAAYNLVKRGITNLCVIGGDGSLTGADTFRSEWSDLLSDLQKAGKITDEEATKSSYLNIVGLVGSIDNDFCGTDMTIGTDSALHRIMEIVDAITTTAQSHQRTFVLEVMGRHCGYLALVTSLSCGADWVFIPECPPDDDWEEHLCRRLSETRTRGSRLNIIIVAEGAIDKNGKPITSEDIKNLVVKRLGYDTRVTVLGHVQRGGTPSAFDRILGSRMGVEAVMALLEGTPDTPACVVSLSGNQAVRLPLMECVQVTKDVTKAMDEKKFDEALKLRGRSFMNNWEVYKLLAHVRPPVSKSGSHTVAVMNVGAPAAGMNAAVRSTVRIGLIQGNRVLVVHDGFEGLAKGQIEEAGWSYVGGWTGQGGSKLGTKRTLPKKSFEQISANITKFNIQGLVIIGGFEAYTGGLELMEGRKQFDELCIPFVVIPATVSNNVPGSDFSVGADTALNTICTTCDRIKQSAAGTKRRVFIIETMG
;
A
#
# COMPACT_ATOMS: atom_id res chain seq x y z
N MET A 1 17.83 42.03 4.55
CA MET A 1 17.42 41.46 3.25
C MET A 1 18.65 40.86 2.56
N HIS A 2 18.49 39.68 1.97
CA HIS A 2 19.45 38.86 1.22
C HIS A 2 20.57 38.12 1.99
N LYS A 3 20.18 36.97 2.56
CA LYS A 3 21.04 35.76 2.66
C LYS A 3 20.41 34.52 1.99
N ASP A 4 19.11 34.55 1.70
CA ASP A 4 18.38 33.38 1.18
C ASP A 4 18.47 33.19 -0.35
N GLU A 5 18.99 34.18 -1.07
CA GLU A 5 19.05 34.12 -2.55
C GLU A 5 20.26 33.33 -3.08
N PHE A 6 21.30 33.14 -2.27
CA PHE A 6 22.54 32.49 -2.71
C PHE A 6 22.42 30.96 -2.80
N HIS A 7 21.49 30.36 -2.06
CA HIS A 7 21.24 28.91 -2.12
C HIS A 7 20.39 28.48 -3.33
N LEU A 8 19.56 29.38 -3.88
CA LEU A 8 18.71 29.08 -5.05
C LEU A 8 19.52 29.03 -6.36
N LYS A 9 20.52 29.90 -6.53
CA LYS A 9 21.31 29.95 -7.78
C LYS A 9 22.28 28.78 -7.95
N PHE A 10 22.72 28.15 -6.86
CA PHE A 10 23.61 26.99 -6.95
C PHE A 10 22.88 25.70 -7.36
N PHE A 11 21.58 25.58 -7.05
CA PHE A 11 20.77 24.40 -7.38
C PHE A 11 20.34 24.38 -8.86
N MET A 12 20.16 25.54 -9.50
CA MET A 12 19.81 25.60 -10.93
C MET A 12 21.00 25.42 -11.87
N CYS A 13 22.22 25.74 -11.45
CA CYS A 13 23.41 25.65 -12.32
C CYS A 13 23.87 24.20 -12.58
N VAL A 14 23.53 23.25 -11.70
CA VAL A 14 23.93 21.83 -11.84
C VAL A 14 22.99 21.04 -12.78
N ILE A 15 21.80 21.56 -13.07
CA ILE A 15 20.81 20.88 -13.93
C ILE A 15 20.99 21.25 -15.42
N GLN A 16 21.74 22.30 -15.75
CA GLN A 16 21.92 22.77 -17.14
C GLN A 16 23.25 22.36 -17.81
N SER A 17 24.05 21.46 -17.23
CA SER A 17 25.35 21.04 -17.82
C SER A 17 25.45 19.55 -18.15
N ARG A 18 24.35 18.91 -18.58
CA ARG A 18 24.38 17.55 -19.16
C ARG A 18 23.66 17.46 -20.51
N GLN A 19 24.07 18.28 -21.46
CA GLN A 19 23.97 17.96 -22.88
C GLN A 19 25.16 18.60 -23.59
N LEU A 20 26.24 17.84 -23.76
CA LEU A 20 27.17 17.92 -24.90
C LEU A 20 28.31 16.91 -24.72
N VAL A 21 28.67 16.28 -25.84
CA VAL A 21 29.90 15.51 -26.13
C VAL A 21 29.84 13.98 -26.03
N ARG A 22 29.44 13.40 -27.18
CA ARG A 22 30.11 12.39 -28.04
C ARG A 22 30.64 11.07 -27.43
N THR A 23 30.15 9.98 -28.04
CA THR A 23 30.78 8.66 -28.17
C THR A 23 32.24 8.73 -28.65
N PRO A 24 33.08 7.75 -28.25
CA PRO A 24 33.59 6.82 -29.26
C PRO A 24 33.66 5.34 -28.80
N GLN A 25 33.48 4.44 -29.78
CA GLN A 25 33.80 3.01 -29.71
C GLN A 25 35.32 2.77 -29.69
N ARG A 26 35.81 1.82 -28.88
CA ARG A 26 36.48 0.55 -29.31
C ARG A 26 37.34 -0.09 -28.20
N THR A 27 37.03 -1.37 -27.93
CA THR A 27 37.87 -2.57 -27.68
C THR A 27 39.06 -2.57 -26.70
N ALA A 28 38.94 -3.49 -25.73
CA ALA A 28 39.88 -4.53 -25.26
C ALA A 28 41.23 -4.17 -24.61
N GLY A 29 41.53 -4.82 -23.48
CA GLY A 29 42.90 -5.02 -22.97
C GLY A 29 43.02 -5.06 -21.45
N GLU A 30 43.52 -6.17 -20.91
CA GLU A 30 43.82 -6.45 -19.50
C GLU A 30 45.00 -5.62 -18.93
N ALA A 31 45.10 -5.63 -17.59
CA ALA A 31 46.32 -5.67 -16.76
C ALA A 31 46.71 -4.44 -15.88
N SER A 32 46.76 -4.74 -14.58
CA SER A 32 47.76 -4.43 -13.54
C SER A 32 48.14 -2.99 -13.12
N THR A 33 47.91 -2.75 -11.81
CA THR A 33 48.73 -2.05 -10.79
C THR A 33 49.91 -1.15 -11.22
N SER A 34 49.90 0.13 -10.82
CA SER A 34 50.86 0.70 -9.84
C SER A 34 50.57 2.18 -9.53
N SER A 35 51.03 2.60 -8.35
CA SER A 35 51.01 3.92 -7.72
C SER A 35 51.68 5.05 -8.52
N MET A 36 51.17 6.29 -8.41
CA MET A 36 51.98 7.50 -8.14
C MET A 36 51.15 8.79 -8.00
N LEU A 37 51.38 9.49 -6.89
CA LEU A 37 51.52 10.95 -6.66
C LEU A 37 50.50 11.95 -7.24
N ILE A 38 49.86 12.69 -6.32
CA ILE A 38 48.94 13.83 -6.55
C ILE A 38 49.73 15.16 -6.47
N PRO A 39 49.62 16.09 -7.45
CA PRO A 39 50.04 17.49 -7.27
C PRO A 39 48.86 18.41 -6.85
N LYS A 40 49.15 19.36 -5.95
CA LYS A 40 48.24 20.40 -5.44
C LYS A 40 47.83 21.44 -6.52
N PRO A 41 46.66 22.11 -6.41
CA PRO A 41 46.24 23.15 -7.34
C PRO A 41 46.81 24.55 -7.00
N PRO A 42 47.01 25.46 -7.98
CA PRO A 42 47.40 26.85 -7.74
C PRO A 42 46.20 27.79 -7.52
N PRO A 43 46.41 29.03 -7.01
CA PRO A 43 45.39 29.86 -6.37
C PRO A 43 44.65 30.84 -7.30
N LYS A 44 43.54 31.40 -6.80
CA LYS A 44 42.65 32.39 -7.43
C LYS A 44 43.29 33.80 -7.51
N THR A 45 43.02 34.51 -8.61
CA THR A 45 43.05 35.98 -8.70
C THR A 45 41.99 36.49 -9.69
N ASP A 46 41.28 37.54 -9.26
CA ASP A 46 40.28 38.34 -9.98
C ASP A 46 40.85 39.01 -11.24
N ILE A 47 39.96 39.44 -12.17
CA ILE A 47 39.94 40.79 -12.78
C ILE A 47 38.66 40.95 -13.65
N LEU A 48 37.87 41.95 -13.29
CA LEU A 48 36.82 42.62 -14.06
C LEU A 48 37.43 43.69 -14.99
N LYS A 49 36.73 44.00 -16.09
CA LYS A 49 36.92 45.05 -17.15
C LYS A 49 37.27 44.40 -18.50
N SER A 50 36.65 44.72 -19.63
CA SER A 50 36.03 45.97 -20.09
C SER A 50 35.07 45.71 -21.26
N LEU A 51 33.94 46.43 -21.29
CA LEU A 51 33.16 46.73 -22.50
C LEU A 51 33.80 47.92 -23.26
N ASP A 52 33.36 48.10 -24.51
CA ASP A 52 33.72 49.10 -25.55
C ASP A 52 34.90 48.63 -26.43
N THR A 53 34.74 48.32 -27.73
CA THR A 53 34.22 49.17 -28.83
C THR A 53 33.57 48.36 -29.98
N MET A 54 32.59 48.97 -30.66
CA MET A 54 31.94 48.57 -31.93
C MET A 54 32.96 48.48 -33.10
N ASP A 55 32.81 47.66 -34.14
CA ASP A 55 31.96 47.89 -35.33
C ASP A 55 31.85 46.61 -36.20
N ASP A 56 30.64 46.16 -36.52
CA ASP A 56 30.20 45.72 -37.88
C ASP A 56 28.69 45.37 -37.87
N PRO A 57 27.81 46.11 -38.58
CA PRO A 57 26.39 45.83 -38.65
C PRO A 57 26.04 45.15 -39.98
N ASP A 58 26.24 43.83 -40.10
CA ASP A 58 25.48 42.97 -41.03
C ASP A 58 25.88 41.50 -40.87
N THR A 59 25.48 40.87 -39.76
CA THR A 59 25.38 39.40 -39.66
C THR A 59 24.50 38.96 -38.49
N VAL A 60 23.22 39.37 -38.50
CA VAL A 60 22.23 38.77 -37.59
C VAL A 60 21.55 37.59 -38.27
N GLY A 61 22.23 36.44 -38.21
CA GLY A 61 21.58 35.15 -38.34
C GLY A 61 20.74 34.89 -37.10
N SER A 62 19.44 34.70 -37.28
CA SER A 62 18.45 34.46 -36.23
C SER A 62 18.88 33.35 -35.26
N ILE A 63 19.03 33.69 -33.98
CA ILE A 63 19.15 32.73 -32.87
C ILE A 63 17.72 32.30 -32.51
N PRO A 64 17.33 31.01 -32.65
CA PRO A 64 16.02 30.55 -32.24
C PRO A 64 15.92 30.55 -30.70
N VAL A 65 15.06 31.41 -30.17
CA VAL A 65 14.63 31.38 -28.77
C VAL A 65 13.59 30.27 -28.62
N PHE A 66 13.93 29.20 -27.90
CA PHE A 66 12.95 28.20 -27.49
C PHE A 66 12.06 28.78 -26.39
N LYS A 67 10.84 29.19 -26.75
CA LYS A 67 9.73 29.31 -25.80
C LYS A 67 9.16 27.91 -25.56
N THR A 68 9.27 27.41 -24.34
CA THR A 68 8.47 26.28 -23.85
C THR A 68 7.03 26.75 -23.67
N GLU A 69 6.19 26.57 -24.68
CA GLU A 69 4.74 26.56 -24.51
C GLU A 69 4.32 25.18 -23.99
N CYS A 70 3.71 25.17 -22.80
CA CYS A 70 2.94 24.05 -22.30
C CYS A 70 1.83 23.74 -23.32
N ALA A 71 1.76 22.49 -23.78
CA ALA A 71 0.65 22.04 -24.60
C ALA A 71 -0.60 21.93 -23.72
N GLU A 72 -1.44 22.96 -23.72
CA GLU A 72 -2.83 22.83 -23.28
C GLU A 72 -3.58 21.92 -24.27
N VAL A 73 -4.01 20.75 -23.79
CA VAL A 73 -4.94 19.89 -24.52
C VAL A 73 -6.34 20.44 -24.28
N GLU A 74 -6.82 21.28 -25.20
CA GLU A 74 -8.20 21.77 -25.19
C GLU A 74 -9.14 20.63 -25.63
N ILE A 75 -9.78 19.93 -24.68
CA ILE A 75 -10.84 18.94 -24.98
C ILE A 75 -12.12 19.71 -25.35
N LYS A 76 -12.28 20.02 -26.64
CA LYS A 76 -13.57 20.48 -27.17
C LYS A 76 -14.54 19.29 -27.30
N VAL A 77 -15.48 19.18 -26.35
CA VAL A 77 -16.65 18.28 -26.49
C VAL A 77 -17.53 18.81 -27.61
N SER A 78 -17.45 18.21 -28.80
CA SER A 78 -18.36 18.54 -29.91
C SER A 78 -19.59 17.64 -29.87
N LYS A 79 -20.75 18.24 -29.61
CA LYS A 79 -22.06 17.64 -29.92
C LYS A 79 -22.23 17.61 -31.43
N ARG A 80 -21.61 16.65 -32.13
CA ARG A 80 -22.04 16.09 -33.44
C ARG A 80 -20.99 15.08 -33.96
N LYS A 81 -21.46 13.89 -34.33
CA LYS A 81 -20.71 12.74 -34.86
C LYS A 81 -19.68 13.13 -35.94
N ARG A 82 -18.38 13.16 -35.60
CA ARG A 82 -17.21 12.75 -36.41
C ARG A 82 -15.92 13.08 -35.65
N ALA A 83 -15.09 12.06 -35.40
CA ALA A 83 -13.73 12.24 -34.91
C ALA A 83 -12.77 12.33 -36.11
N VAL A 84 -11.85 13.29 -36.09
CA VAL A 84 -10.70 13.35 -36.99
C VAL A 84 -9.46 13.12 -36.13
N VAL A 85 -8.68 12.09 -36.46
CA VAL A 85 -7.39 11.81 -35.81
C VAL A 85 -6.30 12.45 -36.67
N LYS A 86 -5.48 13.32 -36.06
CA LYS A 86 -4.29 13.90 -36.67
C LYS A 86 -3.07 13.13 -36.17
N ALA A 87 -2.30 12.50 -37.06
CA ALA A 87 -0.99 11.93 -36.74
C ALA A 87 0.10 13.01 -36.84
N ARG A 88 1.13 12.92 -36.00
CA ARG A 88 2.31 13.77 -36.07
C ARG A 88 3.21 13.32 -37.23
N GLY A 89 3.50 14.25 -38.14
CA GLY A 89 4.65 14.19 -39.06
C GLY A 89 4.40 13.51 -40.41
N ASP A 90 3.84 14.24 -41.38
CA ASP A 90 4.33 14.27 -42.78
C ASP A 90 3.55 15.33 -43.59
N PRO A 91 4.17 16.05 -44.56
CA PRO A 91 3.48 16.99 -45.42
C PRO A 91 3.27 16.39 -46.81
N THR A 92 2.17 15.69 -47.04
CA THR A 92 1.67 15.44 -48.41
C THR A 92 0.15 15.41 -48.42
N VAL A 93 -0.41 16.32 -49.20
CA VAL A 93 -1.82 16.39 -49.56
C VAL A 93 -2.02 15.50 -50.77
N GLU A 94 -2.90 14.49 -50.68
CA GLU A 94 -3.55 13.95 -51.87
C GLU A 94 -4.99 13.53 -51.57
N THR A 95 -5.91 14.18 -52.27
CA THR A 95 -7.34 13.89 -52.31
C THR A 95 -7.62 12.61 -53.09
N MET A 96 -8.38 11.67 -52.50
CA MET A 96 -9.19 10.73 -53.28
C MET A 96 -10.59 10.56 -52.70
N LYS A 97 -11.58 10.89 -53.55
CA LYS A 97 -12.99 10.52 -53.42
C LYS A 97 -13.14 9.03 -53.72
N GLN A 98 -13.81 8.27 -52.85
CA GLN A 98 -14.68 7.19 -53.33
C GLN A 98 -15.77 6.87 -52.31
N ARG A 99 -17.02 6.96 -52.80
CA ARG A 99 -18.25 6.52 -52.14
C ARG A 99 -18.33 5.00 -52.27
N HIS A 100 -18.58 4.27 -51.18
CA HIS A 100 -19.45 3.09 -51.24
C HIS A 100 -20.24 2.89 -49.94
N ARG A 101 -21.48 2.46 -50.14
CA ARG A 101 -22.62 2.36 -49.24
C ARG A 101 -22.70 0.91 -48.77
N TRP A 102 -22.87 0.64 -47.47
CA TRP A 102 -23.36 -0.66 -46.97
C TRP A 102 -24.49 -0.49 -45.93
N SER A 103 -25.30 -1.53 -45.89
CA SER A 103 -26.72 -1.65 -45.55
C SER A 103 -27.01 -1.92 -44.07
N LYS A 104 -28.23 -1.57 -43.64
CA LYS A 104 -28.81 -1.86 -42.31
C LYS A 104 -29.15 -3.35 -42.15
N GLY A 105 -28.94 -3.89 -40.95
CA GLY A 105 -29.48 -5.18 -40.50
C GLY A 105 -29.56 -5.28 -38.97
N SER A 106 -30.80 -5.26 -38.46
CA SER A 106 -31.35 -5.77 -37.18
C SER A 106 -30.56 -5.70 -35.85
N THR A 107 -31.08 -4.89 -34.92
CA THR A 107 -30.85 -4.93 -33.46
C THR A 107 -31.87 -5.83 -32.74
N PRO A 108 -31.50 -6.63 -31.71
CA PRO A 108 -32.46 -7.18 -30.74
C PRO A 108 -32.75 -6.18 -29.59
N PRO A 109 -33.88 -6.32 -28.88
CA PRO A 109 -34.43 -5.28 -27.99
C PRO A 109 -33.75 -5.23 -26.62
N PRO A 110 -33.75 -4.06 -25.93
CA PRO A 110 -33.23 -3.96 -24.57
C PRO A 110 -34.24 -4.43 -23.51
N PHE A 111 -33.74 -5.12 -22.48
CA PHE A 111 -34.48 -5.44 -21.25
C PHE A 111 -34.68 -4.19 -20.35
N PRO A 112 -35.71 -4.18 -19.49
CA PRO A 112 -36.25 -2.98 -18.86
C PRO A 112 -35.39 -2.48 -17.68
N LYS A 113 -35.36 -1.15 -17.53
CA LYS A 113 -34.81 -0.44 -16.38
C LYS A 113 -35.85 -0.41 -15.27
N ASP A 114 -35.55 -1.02 -14.13
CA ASP A 114 -36.27 -0.75 -12.88
C ASP A 114 -35.40 0.08 -11.92
N ASN A 115 -35.91 1.29 -11.67
CA ASN A 115 -35.82 2.17 -10.51
C ASN A 115 -34.73 1.92 -9.45
N LEU A 116 -33.67 2.72 -9.53
CA LEU A 116 -33.06 3.36 -8.36
C LEU A 116 -33.06 4.87 -8.62
N GLN A 117 -33.84 5.61 -7.84
CA GLN A 117 -33.78 7.07 -7.77
C GLN A 117 -32.39 7.47 -7.29
N GLU A 118 -31.56 7.99 -8.20
CA GLU A 118 -30.40 8.79 -7.85
C GLU A 118 -30.90 10.08 -7.17
N SER A 119 -30.71 10.17 -5.86
CA SER A 119 -30.75 11.44 -5.15
C SER A 119 -29.60 12.31 -5.66
N SER A 120 -29.95 13.31 -6.46
CA SER A 120 -29.07 14.33 -6.99
C SER A 120 -28.38 15.11 -5.88
N GLY A 121 -27.12 14.78 -5.62
CA GLY A 121 -26.24 15.45 -4.66
C GLY A 121 -24.78 14.98 -4.80
N GLY A 122 -24.32 14.70 -6.02
CA GLY A 122 -22.95 14.27 -6.29
C GLY A 122 -22.03 15.46 -6.54
N GLY A 123 -21.21 15.82 -5.55
CA GLY A 123 -20.05 16.66 -5.76
C GLY A 123 -19.03 15.96 -6.66
N GLU A 124 -18.62 16.62 -7.73
CA GLU A 124 -17.53 16.20 -8.61
C GLU A 124 -16.25 15.91 -7.79
N LEU A 125 -15.88 14.64 -7.66
CA LEU A 125 -14.59 14.20 -7.16
C LEU A 125 -13.49 14.66 -8.13
N ARG A 126 -12.95 15.86 -7.91
CA ARG A 126 -11.73 16.31 -8.58
C ARG A 126 -10.53 15.58 -7.97
N LEU A 127 -9.84 14.79 -8.79
CA LEU A 127 -8.42 14.50 -8.62
C LEU A 127 -7.67 15.85 -8.54
N LYS A 128 -7.43 16.36 -7.33
CA LYS A 128 -6.41 17.39 -7.12
C LYS A 128 -5.06 16.68 -7.08
N GLU A 129 -4.35 16.66 -8.20
CA GLU A 129 -2.91 16.46 -8.20
C GLU A 129 -2.29 17.49 -7.25
N TRP A 130 -1.54 17.03 -6.25
CA TRP A 130 -0.89 17.86 -5.23
C TRP A 130 0.33 18.60 -5.79
N ILE A 131 0.14 19.45 -6.79
CA ILE A 131 1.11 20.47 -7.18
C ILE A 131 0.56 21.80 -6.66
N MET A 132 0.80 22.08 -5.37
CA MET A 132 0.42 23.36 -4.78
C MET A 132 1.21 24.48 -5.42
N THR A 133 0.51 25.52 -5.87
CA THR A 133 1.12 26.78 -6.29
C THR A 133 1.78 27.48 -5.08
N HIS A 134 2.69 28.42 -5.33
CA HIS A 134 3.35 29.18 -4.25
C HIS A 134 2.34 29.93 -3.35
N GLU A 135 1.21 30.38 -3.92
CA GLU A 135 0.14 31.07 -3.20
C GLU A 135 -0.66 30.12 -2.30
N GLU A 136 -1.02 28.93 -2.80
CA GLU A 136 -1.69 27.89 -2.00
C GLU A 136 -0.81 27.40 -0.84
N HIS A 137 0.51 27.32 -1.06
CA HIS A 137 1.45 26.97 0.00
C HIS A 137 1.56 28.07 1.09
N HIS A 138 1.36 29.34 0.72
CA HIS A 138 1.29 30.44 1.68
C HIS A 138 -0.05 30.47 2.43
N ALA A 139 -1.16 30.20 1.76
CA ALA A 139 -2.48 30.08 2.39
C ALA A 139 -2.55 28.89 3.36
N ALA A 140 -1.88 27.77 3.04
CA ALA A 140 -1.78 26.61 3.93
C ALA A 140 -1.11 26.93 5.28
N LYS A 141 -0.15 27.86 5.29
CA LYS A 141 0.63 28.22 6.50
C LYS A 141 -0.15 29.04 7.53
N THR A 142 -1.32 29.57 7.18
CA THR A 142 -2.09 30.46 8.06
C THR A 142 -3.41 29.86 8.55
N LEU A 143 -3.81 28.70 8.01
CA LEU A 143 -5.06 27.98 8.33
C LEU A 143 -5.24 27.64 9.81
N GLY A 144 -4.15 27.45 10.54
CA GLY A 144 -4.12 27.05 11.94
C GLY A 144 -3.91 28.20 12.93
N ILE A 145 -3.73 29.44 12.48
CA ILE A 145 -3.46 30.57 13.37
C ILE A 145 -4.63 30.74 14.37
N GLY A 146 -4.29 30.75 15.67
CA GLY A 146 -5.27 30.87 16.75
C GLY A 146 -6.00 29.57 17.10
N LYS A 147 -5.70 28.45 16.43
CA LYS A 147 -6.24 27.13 16.74
C LYS A 147 -5.26 26.30 17.58
N ALA A 148 -5.81 25.42 18.41
CA ALA A 148 -5.07 24.43 19.17
C ALA A 148 -5.57 23.01 18.88
N ILE A 149 -4.64 22.10 18.63
CA ILE A 149 -4.88 20.69 18.31
C ILE A 149 -4.27 19.82 19.42
N ALA A 150 -5.05 18.92 19.99
CA ALA A 150 -4.53 17.82 20.81
C ALA A 150 -4.45 16.54 19.99
N VAL A 151 -3.37 15.78 20.18
CA VAL A 151 -3.23 14.43 19.63
C VAL A 151 -3.03 13.43 20.76
N LEU A 152 -3.78 12.32 20.71
CA LEU A 152 -3.70 11.23 21.68
C LEU A 152 -3.67 9.88 20.98
N THR A 153 -3.01 8.92 21.60
CA THR A 153 -3.06 7.51 21.20
C THR A 153 -3.78 6.69 22.26
N SER A 154 -4.76 5.89 21.86
CA SER A 154 -5.59 5.11 22.78
C SER A 154 -5.88 3.72 22.24
N GLY A 155 -5.95 2.74 23.15
CA GLY A 155 -6.18 1.33 22.82
C GLY A 155 -4.91 0.50 22.83
N GLY A 156 -4.93 -0.65 22.17
CA GLY A 156 -3.71 -1.43 21.97
C GLY A 156 -2.77 -0.71 21.02
N ASP A 157 -1.48 -0.77 21.28
CA ASP A 157 -0.46 -0.15 20.45
C ASP A 157 -0.38 -0.83 19.07
N ALA A 158 -0.02 -0.02 18.06
CA ALA A 158 0.15 -0.44 16.69
C ALA A 158 1.34 0.31 16.07
N GLN A 159 2.18 -0.41 15.32
CA GLN A 159 3.36 0.18 14.71
C GLN A 159 2.94 1.20 13.65
N GLY A 160 3.47 2.42 13.73
CA GLY A 160 3.09 3.52 12.83
C GLY A 160 2.25 4.61 13.51
N MET A 161 1.74 4.37 14.72
CA MET A 161 1.11 5.43 15.54
C MET A 161 2.06 6.64 15.72
N ASN A 162 3.35 6.39 15.96
CA ASN A 162 4.37 7.44 16.03
C ASN A 162 4.54 8.23 14.72
N ALA A 163 4.35 7.58 13.56
CA ALA A 163 4.40 8.25 12.26
C ALA A 163 3.22 9.23 12.11
N ALA A 164 2.03 8.80 12.53
CA ALA A 164 0.82 9.63 12.55
C ALA A 164 0.94 10.80 13.52
N VAL A 165 1.35 10.55 14.78
CA VAL A 165 1.60 11.62 15.77
C VAL A 165 2.60 12.65 15.23
N ARG A 166 3.71 12.18 14.65
CA ARG A 166 4.73 13.06 14.05
C ARG A 166 4.15 13.93 12.94
N ALA A 167 3.32 13.36 12.06
CA ALA A 167 2.69 14.10 10.98
C ALA A 167 1.71 15.15 11.50
N VAL A 168 0.86 14.79 12.47
CA VAL A 168 -0.09 15.73 13.10
C VAL A 168 0.65 16.92 13.73
N VAL A 169 1.72 16.68 14.48
CA VAL A 169 2.51 17.75 15.09
C VAL A 169 3.17 18.64 14.05
N ARG A 170 3.87 18.06 13.06
CA ARG A 170 4.60 18.86 12.06
C ARG A 170 3.66 19.67 11.18
N VAL A 171 2.57 19.07 10.71
CA VAL A 171 1.60 19.78 9.85
C VAL A 171 0.83 20.81 10.67
N GLY A 172 0.41 20.49 11.89
CA GLY A 172 -0.25 21.45 12.77
C GLY A 172 0.61 22.70 12.99
N ILE A 173 1.87 22.54 13.37
CA ILE A 173 2.83 23.65 13.52
C ILE A 173 3.05 24.40 12.20
N PHE A 174 3.18 23.67 11.08
CA PHE A 174 3.35 24.28 9.76
C PHE A 174 2.18 25.18 9.35
N THR A 175 0.95 24.82 9.74
CA THR A 175 -0.26 25.65 9.51
C THR A 175 -0.43 26.80 10.51
N GLY A 176 0.47 26.93 11.49
CA GLY A 176 0.40 27.97 12.53
C GLY A 176 -0.45 27.59 13.75
N ALA A 177 -0.95 26.35 13.84
CA ALA A 177 -1.66 25.87 15.01
C ALA A 177 -0.69 25.47 16.14
N ARG A 178 -1.16 25.61 17.38
CA ARG A 178 -0.49 25.03 18.54
C ARG A 178 -0.88 23.56 18.64
N VAL A 179 0.09 22.68 18.87
CA VAL A 179 -0.19 21.24 18.97
C VAL A 179 0.20 20.73 20.35
N PHE A 180 -0.63 19.89 20.95
CA PHE A 180 -0.44 19.30 22.28
C PHE A 180 -0.43 17.78 22.19
N PHE A 181 0.55 17.16 22.84
CA PHE A 181 0.47 15.75 23.20
C PHE A 181 -0.47 15.58 24.38
N VAL A 182 -1.29 14.53 24.30
CA VAL A 182 -1.99 13.98 25.45
C VAL A 182 -1.38 12.62 25.74
N HIS A 183 -0.64 12.55 26.83
CA HIS A 183 0.03 11.34 27.26
C HIS A 183 -0.95 10.32 27.84
N GLU A 184 -0.66 9.02 27.71
CA GLU A 184 -1.48 7.93 28.27
C GLU A 184 -2.94 7.94 27.77
N GLY A 185 -3.17 8.41 26.54
CA GLY A 185 -4.48 8.40 25.88
C GLY A 185 -5.57 9.16 26.65
N TYR A 186 -6.75 8.55 26.77
CA TYR A 186 -7.86 9.17 27.51
C TYR A 186 -7.58 9.36 28.99
N GLN A 187 -6.70 8.54 29.59
CA GLN A 187 -6.39 8.68 31.01
C GLN A 187 -5.70 10.02 31.26
N GLY A 188 -4.67 10.36 30.49
CA GLY A 188 -4.04 11.67 30.63
C GLY A 188 -4.91 12.84 30.17
N LEU A 189 -5.90 12.60 29.30
CA LEU A 189 -6.90 13.62 28.98
C LEU A 189 -7.76 13.97 30.21
N VAL A 190 -8.16 12.94 30.96
CA VAL A 190 -8.96 13.04 32.18
C VAL A 190 -8.14 13.61 33.35
N ASP A 191 -6.91 13.16 33.52
CA ASP A 191 -6.02 13.59 34.60
C ASP A 191 -5.53 15.04 34.39
N GLY A 192 -5.32 15.44 33.13
CA GLY A 192 -4.89 16.79 32.80
C GLY A 192 -3.48 17.10 33.28
N GLY A 193 -3.23 18.37 33.62
CA GLY A 193 -1.92 18.79 34.14
C GLY A 193 -0.76 18.44 33.21
N ASP A 194 0.28 17.78 33.73
CA ASP A 194 1.50 17.41 32.98
C ASP A 194 1.28 16.32 31.92
N HIS A 195 0.11 15.71 31.86
CA HIS A 195 -0.23 14.77 30.79
C HIS A 195 -0.58 15.48 29.49
N ILE A 196 -0.92 16.77 29.52
CA ILE A 196 -1.15 17.57 28.30
C ILE A 196 0.03 18.52 28.13
N LYS A 197 0.85 18.30 27.09
CA LYS A 197 2.09 19.06 26.87
C LYS A 197 2.15 19.62 25.47
N GLU A 198 2.52 20.89 25.34
CA GLU A 198 2.71 21.50 24.03
C GLU A 198 3.90 20.84 23.31
N ALA A 199 3.66 20.44 22.06
CA ALA A 199 4.63 19.78 21.21
C ALA A 199 5.42 20.83 20.41
N THR A 200 6.72 20.58 20.25
CA THR A 200 7.58 21.35 19.34
C THR A 200 7.93 20.55 18.10
N TRP A 201 8.48 21.21 17.08
CA TRP A 201 8.95 20.53 15.88
C TRP A 201 10.00 19.45 16.19
N GLU A 202 10.89 19.75 17.14
CA GLU A 202 11.97 18.87 17.58
C GLU A 202 11.45 17.68 18.38
N SER A 203 10.36 17.86 19.14
CA SER A 203 9.79 16.82 20.02
C SER A 203 9.37 15.55 19.28
N VAL A 204 9.08 15.66 17.98
CA VAL A 204 8.72 14.51 17.11
C VAL A 204 9.84 14.02 16.20
N SER A 205 11.07 14.44 16.47
CA SER A 205 12.25 13.96 15.75
C SER A 205 12.55 12.51 16.14
N MET A 206 13.09 11.73 15.19
CA MET A 206 13.41 10.31 15.39
C MET A 206 12.24 9.39 15.81
N MET A 207 10.99 9.85 15.71
CA MET A 207 9.82 9.03 16.02
C MET A 207 9.39 8.08 14.90
N LEU A 208 9.67 8.42 13.64
CA LEU A 208 9.12 7.73 12.46
C LEU A 208 9.41 6.21 12.45
N GLN A 209 10.57 5.80 12.94
CA GLN A 209 11.02 4.42 12.96
C GLN A 209 10.71 3.68 14.28
N LEU A 210 10.12 4.34 15.27
CA LEU A 210 9.86 3.73 16.58
C LEU A 210 8.53 2.97 16.56
N GLY A 211 8.54 1.77 17.13
CA GLY A 211 7.34 0.99 17.42
C GLY A 211 6.49 1.59 18.53
N GLY A 212 5.27 1.06 18.69
CA GLY A 212 4.32 1.51 19.69
C GLY A 212 3.96 3.00 19.58
N THR A 213 3.79 3.65 20.73
CA THR A 213 3.51 5.09 20.85
C THR A 213 4.39 5.74 21.92
N VAL A 214 5.13 6.79 21.57
CA VAL A 214 5.99 7.52 22.53
C VAL A 214 5.20 8.39 23.51
N ILE A 215 3.93 8.69 23.18
CA ILE A 215 3.04 9.43 24.08
C ILE A 215 2.26 8.49 25.01
N GLY A 216 2.46 7.18 24.91
CA GLY A 216 1.79 6.19 25.75
C GLY A 216 0.33 5.96 25.32
N SER A 217 -0.22 4.85 25.78
CA SER A 217 -1.62 4.50 25.55
C SER A 217 -2.13 3.75 26.78
N ALA A 218 -3.21 4.25 27.38
CA ALA A 218 -3.84 3.61 28.53
C ALA A 218 -5.33 3.38 28.25
N ARG A 219 -5.83 2.24 28.73
CA ARG A 219 -7.28 2.02 28.84
C ARG A 219 -7.79 2.89 29.99
N CYS A 220 -8.70 3.81 29.68
CA CYS A 220 -9.29 4.68 30.69
C CYS A 220 -10.69 4.18 31.09
N LYS A 221 -10.85 3.77 32.36
CA LYS A 221 -12.18 3.43 32.90
C LYS A 221 -13.01 4.69 33.15
N ASP A 222 -12.38 5.72 33.70
CA ASP A 222 -13.03 6.99 34.04
C ASP A 222 -13.73 7.64 32.85
N PHE A 223 -13.14 7.55 31.64
CA PHE A 223 -13.71 8.14 30.43
C PHE A 223 -15.00 7.44 29.95
N ARG A 224 -15.29 6.23 30.45
CA ARG A 224 -16.59 5.57 30.22
C ARG A 224 -17.71 6.23 31.01
N GLU A 225 -17.37 6.87 32.12
CA GLU A 225 -18.31 7.62 32.95
C GLU A 225 -18.38 9.08 32.51
N ARG A 226 -19.58 9.68 32.63
CA ARG A 226 -19.80 11.09 32.26
C ARG A 226 -18.93 12.04 33.08
N GLU A 227 -18.65 11.70 34.35
CA GLU A 227 -17.79 12.50 35.23
C GLU A 227 -16.33 12.56 34.72
N GLY A 228 -15.79 11.45 34.22
CA GLY A 228 -14.46 11.46 33.60
C GLY A 228 -14.44 12.30 32.33
N ARG A 229 -15.48 12.20 31.48
CA ARG A 229 -15.62 13.07 30.31
C ARG A 229 -15.74 14.55 30.68
N LEU A 230 -16.45 14.88 31.76
CA LEU A 230 -16.54 16.25 32.28
C LEU A 230 -15.16 16.81 32.69
N ARG A 231 -14.32 16.00 33.35
CA ARG A 231 -12.93 16.36 33.69
C ARG A 231 -12.08 16.56 32.44
N ALA A 232 -12.19 15.66 31.46
CA ALA A 232 -11.49 15.77 30.18
C ALA A 232 -11.88 17.06 29.43
N ALA A 233 -13.17 17.38 29.36
CA ALA A 233 -13.65 18.62 28.74
C ALA A 233 -13.08 19.87 29.44
N TYR A 234 -13.10 19.89 30.77
CA TYR A 234 -12.49 20.97 31.55
C TYR A 234 -11.01 21.19 31.20
N ASN A 235 -10.22 20.12 31.11
CA ASN A 235 -8.79 20.19 30.80
C ASN A 235 -8.52 20.73 29.38
N LEU A 236 -9.36 20.37 28.41
CA LEU A 236 -9.27 20.89 27.03
C LEU A 236 -9.61 22.38 26.96
N VAL A 237 -10.73 22.78 27.57
CA VAL A 237 -11.22 24.17 27.58
C VAL A 237 -10.21 25.11 28.22
N LYS A 238 -9.63 24.72 29.37
CA LYS A 238 -8.62 25.54 30.06
C LYS A 238 -7.35 25.78 29.26
N ARG A 239 -7.10 24.97 28.23
CA ARG A 239 -5.95 25.11 27.32
C ARG A 239 -6.34 25.68 25.95
N GLY A 240 -7.62 26.02 25.76
CA GLY A 240 -8.17 26.50 24.49
C GLY A 240 -8.12 25.45 23.38
N ILE A 241 -8.12 24.16 23.73
CA ILE A 241 -8.06 23.07 22.76
C ILE A 241 -9.48 22.72 22.31
N THR A 242 -9.76 22.94 21.04
CA THR A 242 -11.07 22.65 20.39
C THR A 242 -10.96 21.65 19.25
N ASN A 243 -9.75 21.15 18.96
CA ASN A 243 -9.49 20.20 17.90
C ASN A 243 -8.78 18.99 18.49
N LEU A 244 -9.34 17.80 18.30
CA LEU A 244 -8.84 16.56 18.89
C LEU A 244 -8.61 15.51 17.81
N CYS A 245 -7.36 15.08 17.67
CA CYS A 245 -6.97 13.93 16.85
C CYS A 245 -6.83 12.68 17.73
N VAL A 246 -7.69 11.69 17.50
CA VAL A 246 -7.68 10.42 18.25
C VAL A 246 -7.12 9.32 17.37
N ILE A 247 -6.00 8.74 17.78
CA ILE A 247 -5.37 7.62 17.07
C ILE A 247 -5.62 6.34 17.87
N GLY A 248 -6.41 5.42 17.33
CA GLY A 248 -6.75 4.19 18.04
C GLY A 248 -7.67 3.25 17.27
N GLY A 249 -8.11 2.18 17.92
CA GLY A 249 -9.08 1.23 17.35
C GLY A 249 -10.53 1.62 17.60
N ASP A 250 -11.45 0.71 17.27
CA ASP A 250 -12.91 0.90 17.35
C ASP A 250 -13.39 1.49 18.70
N GLY A 251 -12.99 0.88 19.83
CA GLY A 251 -13.41 1.35 21.15
C GLY A 251 -12.93 2.76 21.49
N SER A 252 -11.76 3.17 20.99
CA SER A 252 -11.25 4.53 21.18
C SER A 252 -12.08 5.53 20.38
N LEU A 253 -12.38 5.20 19.12
CA LEU A 253 -13.14 6.06 18.21
C LEU A 253 -14.62 6.17 18.62
N THR A 254 -15.23 5.09 19.12
CA THR A 254 -16.56 5.12 19.74
C THR A 254 -16.60 6.07 20.96
N GLY A 255 -15.55 6.04 21.80
CA GLY A 255 -15.43 6.96 22.93
C GLY A 255 -15.29 8.41 22.50
N ALA A 256 -14.54 8.67 21.42
CA ALA A 256 -14.41 10.00 20.84
C ALA A 256 -15.76 10.54 20.35
N ASP A 257 -16.55 9.71 19.66
CA ASP A 257 -17.87 10.12 19.18
C ASP A 257 -18.84 10.46 20.32
N THR A 258 -18.89 9.61 21.34
CA THR A 258 -19.71 9.86 22.55
C THR A 258 -19.33 11.19 23.20
N PHE A 259 -18.02 11.45 23.31
CA PHE A 259 -17.50 12.68 23.89
C PHE A 259 -17.87 13.94 23.11
N ARG A 260 -17.89 13.86 21.77
CA ARG A 260 -18.35 14.95 20.91
C ARG A 260 -19.85 15.21 21.06
N SER A 261 -20.64 14.15 21.07
CA SER A 261 -22.10 14.23 21.17
C SER A 261 -22.55 14.86 22.50
N GLU A 262 -21.82 14.60 23.59
CA GLU A 262 -22.09 15.18 24.90
C GLU A 262 -21.45 16.57 25.13
N TRP A 263 -20.67 17.09 24.18
CA TRP A 263 -19.81 18.27 24.40
C TRP A 263 -20.55 19.52 24.89
N SER A 264 -21.70 19.85 24.28
CA SER A 264 -22.51 21.01 24.66
C SER A 264 -23.03 20.91 26.10
N ASP A 265 -23.44 19.71 26.50
CA ASP A 265 -23.99 19.46 27.84
C ASP A 265 -22.89 19.52 28.89
N LEU A 266 -21.71 18.99 28.57
CA LEU A 266 -20.52 19.06 29.44
C LEU A 266 -20.09 20.52 29.66
N LEU A 267 -20.13 21.36 28.63
CA LEU A 267 -19.84 22.80 28.77
C LEU A 267 -20.87 23.50 29.66
N SER A 268 -22.16 23.22 29.46
CA SER A 268 -23.23 23.79 30.29
C SER A 268 -23.06 23.44 31.77
N ASP A 269 -22.69 22.19 32.06
CA ASP A 269 -22.46 21.73 33.42
C ASP A 269 -21.21 22.36 34.04
N LEU A 270 -20.13 22.54 33.27
CA LEU A 270 -18.93 23.23 33.73
C LEU A 270 -19.18 24.73 34.01
N GLN A 271 -20.03 25.38 33.21
CA GLN A 271 -20.46 26.77 33.44
C GLN A 271 -21.30 26.88 34.71
N LYS A 272 -22.32 26.01 34.87
CA LYS A 272 -23.17 25.99 36.09
C LYS A 272 -22.36 25.72 37.36
N ALA A 273 -21.33 24.89 37.26
CA ALA A 273 -20.42 24.61 38.37
C ALA A 273 -19.39 25.72 38.64
N GLY A 274 -19.38 26.81 37.85
CA GLY A 274 -18.44 27.92 38.00
C GLY A 274 -16.98 27.56 37.67
N LYS A 275 -16.74 26.45 36.96
CA LYS A 275 -15.37 25.99 36.64
C LYS A 275 -14.79 26.67 35.40
N ILE A 276 -15.64 27.11 34.47
CA ILE A 276 -15.24 27.83 33.25
C ILE A 276 -15.99 29.15 33.12
N THR A 277 -15.39 30.12 32.44
CA THR A 277 -16.02 31.42 32.16
C THR A 277 -16.89 31.37 30.90
N ASP A 278 -17.78 32.35 30.72
CA ASP A 278 -18.61 32.44 29.50
C ASP A 278 -17.78 32.67 28.24
N GLU A 279 -16.65 33.38 28.35
CA GLU A 279 -15.70 33.54 27.24
C GLU A 279 -15.03 32.22 26.86
N GLU A 280 -14.61 31.42 27.85
CA GLU A 280 -13.98 30.11 27.63
C GLU A 280 -14.97 29.14 26.97
N ALA A 281 -16.22 29.13 27.43
CA ALA A 281 -17.30 28.33 26.86
C ALA A 281 -17.65 28.75 25.43
N THR A 282 -17.68 30.06 25.15
CA THR A 282 -17.96 30.58 23.79
C THR A 282 -16.84 30.22 22.82
N LYS A 283 -15.57 30.42 23.22
CA LYS A 283 -14.39 30.04 22.42
C LYS A 283 -14.31 28.53 22.17
N SER A 284 -14.82 27.73 23.10
CA SER A 284 -14.80 26.27 23.04
C SER A 284 -16.16 25.66 22.67
N SER A 285 -17.08 26.46 22.12
CA SER A 285 -18.48 26.08 21.85
C SER A 285 -18.64 24.83 21.00
N TYR A 286 -17.61 24.49 20.21
CA TYR A 286 -17.60 23.32 19.36
C TYR A 286 -16.29 22.55 19.46
N LEU A 287 -16.39 21.22 19.44
CA LEU A 287 -15.27 20.29 19.44
C LEU A 287 -15.16 19.58 18.08
N ASN A 288 -14.07 19.86 17.39
CA ASN A 288 -13.66 19.15 16.19
C ASN A 288 -12.95 17.85 16.59
N ILE A 289 -13.45 16.72 16.11
CA ILE A 289 -12.79 15.41 16.29
C ILE A 289 -12.49 14.80 14.94
N VAL A 290 -11.25 14.32 14.80
CA VAL A 290 -10.84 13.45 13.70
C VAL A 290 -10.21 12.18 14.26
N GLY A 291 -10.68 11.04 13.76
CA GLY A 291 -10.15 9.73 14.09
C GLY A 291 -9.11 9.24 13.07
N LEU A 292 -8.06 8.59 13.57
CA LEU A 292 -7.15 7.75 12.79
C LEU A 292 -7.19 6.33 13.33
N VAL A 293 -7.31 5.35 12.44
CA VAL A 293 -7.40 3.96 12.87
C VAL A 293 -6.02 3.35 13.08
N GLY A 294 -5.60 3.30 14.34
CA GLY A 294 -4.39 2.61 14.80
C GLY A 294 -4.75 1.25 15.39
N SER A 295 -4.70 0.20 14.58
CA SER A 295 -5.05 -1.17 14.95
C SER A 295 -4.20 -2.14 14.12
N ILE A 296 -3.79 -3.26 14.73
CA ILE A 296 -3.15 -4.35 13.98
C ILE A 296 -4.20 -5.30 13.38
N ASP A 297 -5.43 -5.28 13.91
CA ASP A 297 -6.44 -6.30 13.65
C ASP A 297 -7.14 -6.10 12.28
N ASN A 298 -7.02 -4.90 11.70
CA ASN A 298 -7.76 -4.46 10.50
C ASN A 298 -9.28 -4.68 10.61
N ASP A 299 -9.82 -4.39 11.79
CA ASP A 299 -11.20 -4.67 12.19
C ASP A 299 -12.19 -3.53 11.89
N PHE A 300 -11.67 -2.32 11.65
CA PHE A 300 -12.48 -1.12 11.41
C PHE A 300 -13.02 -1.07 9.98
N CYS A 301 -14.34 -1.02 9.84
CA CYS A 301 -15.00 -0.94 8.54
C CYS A 301 -14.88 0.46 7.92
N GLY A 302 -14.69 0.53 6.61
CA GLY A 302 -14.55 1.77 5.85
C GLY A 302 -13.12 2.14 5.45
N THR A 303 -12.11 1.41 5.95
CA THR A 303 -10.72 1.55 5.50
C THR A 303 -10.21 0.23 4.94
N ASP A 304 -9.45 0.28 3.84
CA ASP A 304 -8.82 -0.89 3.23
C ASP A 304 -7.72 -1.47 4.13
N MET A 305 -7.01 -0.59 4.85
CA MET A 305 -5.91 -0.91 5.75
C MET A 305 -5.93 0.03 6.97
N THR A 306 -5.59 -0.52 8.14
CA THR A 306 -5.39 0.24 9.38
C THR A 306 -3.90 0.36 9.71
N ILE A 307 -3.51 1.44 10.40
CA ILE A 307 -2.12 1.71 10.76
C ILE A 307 -1.63 0.63 11.73
N GLY A 308 -0.65 -0.16 11.29
CA GLY A 308 0.03 -1.23 12.04
C GLY A 308 -0.29 -2.64 11.56
N THR A 309 -1.29 -2.81 10.69
CA THR A 309 -1.64 -4.12 10.14
C THR A 309 -0.50 -4.73 9.33
N ASP A 310 0.12 -3.95 8.44
CA ASP A 310 1.22 -4.44 7.59
C ASP A 310 2.48 -4.78 8.42
N SER A 311 2.76 -3.97 9.43
CA SER A 311 3.86 -4.22 10.37
C SER A 311 3.63 -5.48 11.20
N ALA A 312 2.40 -5.73 11.67
CA ALA A 312 2.05 -6.96 12.37
C ALA A 312 2.20 -8.18 11.45
N LEU A 313 1.75 -8.09 10.19
CA LEU A 313 1.96 -9.12 9.18
C LEU A 313 3.45 -9.42 8.96
N HIS A 314 4.31 -8.40 8.91
CA HIS A 314 5.76 -8.60 8.85
C HIS A 314 6.29 -9.40 10.04
N ARG A 315 5.84 -9.12 11.27
CA ARG A 315 6.25 -9.89 12.47
C ARG A 315 5.81 -11.35 12.37
N ILE A 316 4.58 -11.59 11.89
CA ILE A 316 4.05 -12.94 11.73
C ILE A 316 4.86 -13.70 10.67
N MET A 317 5.12 -13.08 9.52
CA MET A 317 5.87 -13.70 8.43
C MET A 317 7.31 -14.00 8.80
N GLU A 318 8.01 -13.12 9.52
CA GLU A 318 9.37 -13.39 10.04
C GLU A 318 9.41 -14.67 10.88
N ILE A 319 8.40 -14.89 11.72
CA ILE A 319 8.31 -16.07 12.59
C ILE A 319 7.94 -17.31 11.76
N VAL A 320 6.97 -17.19 10.84
CA VAL A 320 6.57 -18.29 9.95
C VAL A 320 7.76 -18.76 9.11
N ASP A 321 8.52 -17.85 8.52
CA ASP A 321 9.68 -18.17 7.70
C ASP A 321 10.80 -18.82 8.53
N ALA A 322 11.04 -18.32 9.75
CA ALA A 322 11.99 -18.94 10.69
C ALA A 322 11.58 -20.38 11.05
N ILE A 323 10.29 -20.61 11.32
CA ILE A 323 9.74 -21.94 11.66
C ILE A 323 9.77 -22.88 10.45
N THR A 324 9.53 -22.36 9.26
CA THR A 324 9.47 -23.17 8.02
C THR A 324 10.76 -23.95 7.79
N THR A 325 11.92 -23.35 8.10
CA THR A 325 13.22 -24.01 7.95
C THR A 325 13.37 -25.24 8.85
N THR A 326 12.99 -25.15 10.13
CA THR A 326 13.06 -26.30 11.06
C THR A 326 11.96 -27.33 10.79
N ALA A 327 10.79 -26.89 10.34
CA ALA A 327 9.67 -27.76 9.99
C ALA A 327 10.03 -28.72 8.86
N GLN A 328 10.70 -28.21 7.81
CA GLN A 328 11.16 -29.01 6.67
C GLN A 328 12.18 -30.08 7.05
N SER A 329 13.05 -29.79 8.01
CA SER A 329 14.07 -30.73 8.48
C SER A 329 13.45 -31.94 9.18
N HIS A 330 12.46 -31.72 10.04
CA HIS A 330 11.89 -32.76 10.90
C HIS A 330 10.53 -33.31 10.47
N GLN A 331 9.99 -32.86 9.34
CA GLN A 331 8.65 -33.24 8.89
C GLN A 331 7.55 -32.98 9.92
N ARG A 332 7.51 -31.76 10.46
CA ARG A 332 6.59 -31.37 11.53
C ARG A 332 5.37 -30.62 11.02
N THR A 333 4.31 -30.69 11.81
CA THR A 333 3.15 -29.83 11.69
C THR A 333 3.27 -28.69 12.68
N PHE A 334 3.04 -27.45 12.23
CA PHE A 334 3.01 -26.28 13.09
C PHE A 334 1.64 -25.65 13.08
N VAL A 335 1.13 -25.37 14.28
CA VAL A 335 -0.08 -24.60 14.53
C VAL A 335 0.36 -23.23 15.07
N LEU A 336 0.08 -22.17 14.32
CA LEU A 336 0.49 -20.81 14.64
C LEU A 336 -0.73 -20.00 15.04
N GLU A 337 -0.72 -19.50 16.27
CA GLU A 337 -1.81 -18.67 16.80
C GLU A 337 -1.47 -17.18 16.62
N VAL A 338 -2.34 -16.49 15.88
CA VAL A 338 -2.19 -15.13 15.39
C VAL A 338 -3.22 -14.22 16.07
N MET A 339 -2.81 -13.01 16.43
CA MET A 339 -3.72 -12.02 17.02
C MET A 339 -4.79 -11.57 16.03
N GLY A 340 -5.85 -10.96 16.54
CA GLY A 340 -6.92 -10.41 15.70
C GLY A 340 -8.23 -10.21 16.44
N ARG A 341 -8.34 -10.68 17.69
CA ARG A 341 -9.56 -10.67 18.52
C ARG A 341 -10.81 -11.16 17.77
N HIS A 342 -11.56 -10.27 17.12
CA HIS A 342 -12.80 -10.58 16.39
C HIS A 342 -12.64 -10.46 14.86
N CYS A 343 -11.42 -10.30 14.37
CA CYS A 343 -11.12 -10.16 12.95
C CYS A 343 -10.11 -11.23 12.49
N GLY A 344 -10.43 -11.94 11.41
CA GLY A 344 -9.59 -12.96 10.80
C GLY A 344 -8.58 -12.43 9.79
N TYR A 345 -8.48 -11.11 9.58
CA TYR A 345 -7.67 -10.52 8.49
C TYR A 345 -6.19 -10.92 8.58
N LEU A 346 -5.57 -10.78 9.75
CA LEU A 346 -4.17 -11.17 9.96
C LEU A 346 -3.94 -12.65 9.65
N ALA A 347 -4.81 -13.52 10.13
CA ALA A 347 -4.72 -14.97 9.89
C ALA A 347 -4.90 -15.31 8.41
N LEU A 348 -5.86 -14.68 7.72
CA LEU A 348 -6.13 -14.87 6.30
C LEU A 348 -4.96 -14.42 5.43
N VAL A 349 -4.48 -13.19 5.60
CA VAL A 349 -3.39 -12.65 4.79
C VAL A 349 -2.08 -13.39 5.08
N THR A 350 -1.82 -13.78 6.33
CA THR A 350 -0.70 -14.65 6.67
C THR A 350 -0.79 -15.98 5.91
N SER A 351 -1.96 -16.61 5.92
CA SER A 351 -2.18 -17.90 5.26
C SER A 351 -1.97 -17.84 3.76
N LEU A 352 -2.39 -16.74 3.12
CA LEU A 352 -2.14 -16.48 1.72
C LEU A 352 -0.64 -16.28 1.44
N SER A 353 0.04 -15.50 2.29
CA SER A 353 1.44 -15.10 2.14
C SER A 353 2.43 -16.24 2.37
N CYS A 354 2.18 -17.12 3.34
CA CYS A 354 3.03 -18.29 3.58
C CYS A 354 2.57 -19.54 2.80
N GLY A 355 1.35 -19.53 2.26
CA GLY A 355 0.74 -20.69 1.61
C GLY A 355 0.36 -21.78 2.60
N ALA A 356 -0.25 -21.41 3.73
CA ALA A 356 -0.69 -22.32 4.77
C ALA A 356 -1.68 -23.39 4.25
N ASP A 357 -1.62 -24.59 4.83
CA ASP A 357 -2.50 -25.70 4.49
C ASP A 357 -3.94 -25.43 4.95
N TRP A 358 -4.11 -24.80 6.10
CA TRP A 358 -5.41 -24.49 6.67
C TRP A 358 -5.37 -23.18 7.46
N VAL A 359 -6.50 -22.46 7.48
CA VAL A 359 -6.70 -21.26 8.29
C VAL A 359 -8.03 -21.35 9.03
N PHE A 360 -8.05 -20.90 10.28
CA PHE A 360 -9.26 -20.70 11.07
C PHE A 360 -9.49 -19.21 11.29
N ILE A 361 -10.63 -18.69 10.81
CA ILE A 361 -11.05 -17.29 10.96
C ILE A 361 -12.48 -17.21 11.50
N PRO A 362 -12.82 -16.21 12.34
CA PRO A 362 -14.18 -16.06 12.87
C PRO A 362 -15.22 -15.74 11.80
N GLU A 363 -14.86 -15.05 10.72
CA GLU A 363 -15.80 -14.66 9.67
C GLU A 363 -16.24 -15.82 8.78
N CYS A 364 -15.47 -16.91 8.73
CA CYS A 364 -15.83 -18.11 8.00
C CYS A 364 -15.46 -19.36 8.81
N PRO A 365 -16.25 -19.68 9.84
CA PRO A 365 -16.06 -20.88 10.64
C PRO A 365 -16.14 -22.14 9.77
N PRO A 366 -15.40 -23.20 10.12
CA PRO A 366 -15.38 -24.41 9.31
C PRO A 366 -16.67 -25.23 9.50
N ASP A 367 -16.97 -26.13 8.56
CA ASP A 367 -18.14 -27.03 8.59
C ASP A 367 -18.08 -28.04 9.75
N ASP A 368 -19.19 -28.71 10.10
CA ASP A 368 -19.23 -29.62 11.27
C ASP A 368 -18.24 -30.80 11.18
N ASP A 369 -17.88 -31.22 9.96
CA ASP A 369 -16.92 -32.29 9.66
C ASP A 369 -15.47 -31.79 9.48
N TRP A 370 -15.18 -30.56 9.92
CA TRP A 370 -13.87 -29.92 9.70
C TRP A 370 -12.69 -30.74 10.23
N GLU A 371 -12.88 -31.51 11.30
CA GLU A 371 -11.81 -32.34 11.87
C GLU A 371 -11.33 -33.40 10.86
N GLU A 372 -12.28 -34.05 10.17
CA GLU A 372 -12.00 -35.05 9.15
C GLU A 372 -11.43 -34.40 7.90
N HIS A 373 -12.02 -33.27 7.47
CA HIS A 373 -11.53 -32.52 6.32
C HIS A 373 -10.08 -32.04 6.53
N LEU A 374 -9.77 -31.49 7.71
CA LEU A 374 -8.42 -31.07 8.07
C LEU A 374 -7.46 -32.27 8.00
N CYS A 375 -7.79 -33.39 8.64
CA CYS A 375 -6.93 -34.57 8.65
C CYS A 375 -6.67 -35.10 7.23
N ARG A 376 -7.72 -35.19 6.42
CA ARG A 376 -7.63 -35.58 5.01
C ARG A 376 -6.70 -34.64 4.26
N ARG A 377 -6.87 -33.33 4.39
CA ARG A 377 -6.06 -32.34 3.68
C ARG A 377 -4.58 -32.43 4.04
N LEU A 378 -4.25 -32.51 5.33
CA LEU A 378 -2.87 -32.62 5.81
C LEU A 378 -2.19 -33.91 5.28
N SER A 379 -2.92 -35.03 5.29
CA SER A 379 -2.42 -36.30 4.74
C SER A 379 -2.18 -36.24 3.23
N GLU A 380 -3.07 -35.58 2.48
CA GLU A 380 -2.93 -35.38 1.03
C GLU A 380 -1.73 -34.48 0.70
N THR A 381 -1.51 -33.39 1.46
CA THR A 381 -0.32 -32.53 1.25
C THR A 381 0.97 -33.32 1.48
N ARG A 382 1.00 -34.18 2.50
CA ARG A 382 2.20 -34.96 2.86
C ARG A 382 2.51 -36.10 1.89
N THR A 383 1.48 -36.83 1.44
CA THR A 383 1.61 -37.86 0.39
C THR A 383 2.12 -37.31 -0.94
N ARG A 384 1.86 -36.03 -1.23
CA ARG A 384 2.39 -35.32 -2.41
C ARG A 384 3.83 -34.82 -2.25
N GLY A 385 4.49 -35.16 -1.15
CA GLY A 385 5.89 -34.82 -0.91
C GLY A 385 6.12 -33.53 -0.12
N SER A 386 5.07 -32.87 0.39
CA SER A 386 5.29 -31.77 1.34
C SER A 386 5.90 -32.31 2.63
N ARG A 387 7.02 -31.71 3.03
CA ARG A 387 7.72 -32.04 4.27
C ARG A 387 7.27 -31.17 5.44
N LEU A 388 6.28 -30.31 5.28
CA LEU A 388 5.80 -29.46 6.34
C LEU A 388 4.30 -29.29 6.23
N ASN A 389 3.66 -29.04 7.36
CA ASN A 389 2.30 -28.53 7.38
C ASN A 389 2.20 -27.30 8.27
N ILE A 390 1.55 -26.25 7.78
CA ILE A 390 1.32 -25.01 8.53
C ILE A 390 -0.18 -24.78 8.62
N ILE A 391 -0.65 -24.61 9.85
CA ILE A 391 -2.03 -24.26 10.19
C ILE A 391 -1.99 -22.92 10.90
N ILE A 392 -2.75 -21.94 10.41
CA ILE A 392 -2.88 -20.62 11.03
C ILE A 392 -4.22 -20.54 11.77
N VAL A 393 -4.20 -20.08 13.02
CA VAL A 393 -5.39 -19.98 13.88
C VAL A 393 -5.49 -18.55 14.35
N ALA A 394 -6.60 -17.87 14.03
CA ALA A 394 -6.89 -16.57 14.61
C ALA A 394 -7.24 -16.70 16.10
N GLU A 395 -6.90 -15.70 16.91
CA GLU A 395 -7.30 -15.60 18.33
C GLU A 395 -8.81 -15.77 18.54
N GLY A 396 -9.61 -15.26 17.60
CA GLY A 396 -11.07 -15.37 17.58
C GLY A 396 -11.64 -16.60 16.87
N ALA A 397 -10.83 -17.64 16.59
CA ALA A 397 -11.32 -18.80 15.86
C ALA A 397 -12.48 -19.49 16.60
N ILE A 398 -13.58 -19.71 15.87
CA ILE A 398 -14.81 -20.33 16.37
C ILE A 398 -15.32 -21.39 15.38
N ASP A 399 -16.16 -22.30 15.85
CA ASP A 399 -17.01 -23.16 15.03
C ASP A 399 -18.34 -22.47 14.67
N LYS A 400 -19.17 -23.11 13.83
CA LYS A 400 -20.51 -22.59 13.47
C LYS A 400 -21.47 -22.43 14.65
N ASN A 401 -21.21 -23.12 15.75
CA ASN A 401 -22.01 -23.03 16.97
C ASN A 401 -21.55 -21.88 17.88
N GLY A 402 -20.46 -21.20 17.55
CA GLY A 402 -19.85 -20.14 18.36
C GLY A 402 -18.90 -20.67 19.44
N LYS A 403 -18.56 -21.96 19.41
CA LYS A 403 -17.58 -22.53 20.34
C LYS A 403 -16.17 -22.17 19.88
N PRO A 404 -15.30 -21.65 20.77
CA PRO A 404 -13.91 -21.38 20.44
C PRO A 404 -13.17 -22.64 19.98
N ILE A 405 -12.37 -22.52 18.92
CA ILE A 405 -11.45 -23.55 18.43
C ILE A 405 -10.04 -23.13 18.85
N THR A 406 -9.44 -23.85 19.81
CA THR A 406 -8.10 -23.50 20.31
C THR A 406 -6.98 -24.15 19.51
N SER A 407 -5.79 -23.56 19.55
CA SER A 407 -4.58 -24.10 18.94
C SER A 407 -4.18 -25.47 19.55
N GLU A 408 -4.46 -25.68 20.83
CA GLU A 408 -4.19 -26.95 21.51
C GLU A 408 -5.21 -28.04 21.12
N ASP A 409 -6.48 -27.70 20.89
CA ASP A 409 -7.48 -28.65 20.36
C ASP A 409 -7.05 -29.20 18.99
N ILE A 410 -6.59 -28.31 18.11
CA ILE A 410 -6.09 -28.68 16.78
C ILE A 410 -4.83 -29.56 16.89
N LYS A 411 -3.90 -29.22 17.78
CA LYS A 411 -2.71 -30.05 18.03
C LYS A 411 -3.09 -31.44 18.50
N ASN A 412 -3.97 -31.55 19.50
CA ASN A 412 -4.41 -32.84 20.03
C ASN A 412 -5.12 -33.68 18.97
N LEU A 413 -5.94 -33.05 18.11
CA LEU A 413 -6.59 -33.69 16.98
C LEU A 413 -5.57 -34.29 15.99
N VAL A 414 -4.60 -33.49 15.54
CA VAL A 414 -3.58 -33.92 14.57
C VAL A 414 -2.70 -35.02 15.15
N VAL A 415 -2.26 -34.90 16.41
CA VAL A 415 -1.46 -35.93 17.08
C VAL A 415 -2.24 -37.23 17.22
N LYS A 416 -3.51 -37.18 17.66
CA LYS A 416 -4.33 -38.36 17.90
C LYS A 416 -4.73 -39.09 16.61
N ARG A 417 -5.12 -38.34 15.56
CA ARG A 417 -5.65 -38.94 14.32
C ARG A 417 -4.57 -39.26 13.28
N LEU A 418 -3.52 -38.42 13.16
CA LEU A 418 -2.49 -38.56 12.13
C LEU A 418 -1.12 -39.02 12.67
N GLY A 419 -0.89 -38.91 13.98
CA GLY A 419 0.40 -39.25 14.59
C GLY A 419 1.56 -38.32 14.20
N TYR A 420 1.27 -37.11 13.71
CA TYR A 420 2.31 -36.15 13.31
C TYR A 420 2.86 -35.39 14.52
N ASP A 421 4.19 -35.22 14.60
CA ASP A 421 4.84 -34.35 15.60
C ASP A 421 4.39 -32.91 15.36
N THR A 422 3.52 -32.43 16.24
CA THR A 422 2.80 -31.16 16.09
C THR A 422 3.22 -30.19 17.20
N ARG A 423 3.58 -28.97 16.80
CA ARG A 423 4.00 -27.90 17.71
C ARG A 423 3.08 -26.70 17.57
N VAL A 424 2.73 -26.10 18.71
CA VAL A 424 1.97 -24.86 18.78
C VAL A 424 2.96 -23.71 19.02
N THR A 425 2.78 -22.60 18.32
CA THR A 425 3.49 -21.36 18.60
C THR A 425 2.49 -20.23 18.68
N VAL A 426 2.35 -19.66 19.88
CA VAL A 426 1.51 -18.49 20.13
C VAL A 426 2.40 -17.26 20.00
N LEU A 427 2.16 -16.43 18.98
CA LEU A 427 3.02 -15.28 18.68
C LEU A 427 2.88 -14.16 19.73
N GLY A 428 1.66 -13.98 20.25
CA GLY A 428 1.36 -12.97 21.27
C GLY A 428 1.79 -11.55 20.86
N HIS A 429 2.31 -10.79 21.83
CA HIS A 429 2.62 -9.36 21.69
C HIS A 429 3.78 -9.03 20.75
N VAL A 430 4.53 -10.02 20.26
CA VAL A 430 5.56 -9.79 19.23
C VAL A 430 4.94 -9.12 18.00
N GLN A 431 3.65 -9.38 17.73
CA GLN A 431 2.87 -8.80 16.64
C GLN A 431 2.61 -7.29 16.76
N ARG A 432 2.68 -6.72 17.98
CA ARG A 432 2.51 -5.26 18.22
C ARG A 432 3.85 -4.53 18.34
N GLY A 433 4.92 -5.26 18.64
CA GLY A 433 6.27 -4.72 18.80
C GLY A 433 7.05 -4.55 17.50
N GLY A 434 8.25 -3.98 17.61
CA GLY A 434 9.16 -3.77 16.48
C GLY A 434 8.93 -2.46 15.74
N THR A 435 9.76 -2.22 14.72
CA THR A 435 9.71 -0.99 13.92
C THR A 435 8.59 -1.07 12.89
N PRO A 436 7.87 0.04 12.60
CA PRO A 436 6.87 0.05 11.54
C PRO A 436 7.50 -0.23 10.17
N SER A 437 6.76 -0.95 9.33
CA SER A 437 7.09 -1.19 7.93
C SER A 437 7.09 0.11 7.13
N ALA A 438 7.65 0.08 5.92
CA ALA A 438 7.62 1.21 5.00
C ALA A 438 6.17 1.67 4.72
N PHE A 439 5.26 0.72 4.52
CA PHE A 439 3.84 0.99 4.30
C PHE A 439 3.21 1.74 5.48
N ASP A 440 3.34 1.24 6.71
CA ASP A 440 2.71 1.88 7.88
C ASP A 440 3.34 3.25 8.22
N ARG A 441 4.63 3.45 7.93
CA ARG A 441 5.27 4.78 8.05
C ARG A 441 4.66 5.79 7.09
N ILE A 442 4.46 5.38 5.83
CA ILE A 442 3.88 6.23 4.79
C ILE A 442 2.40 6.46 5.07
N LEU A 443 1.66 5.40 5.40
CA LEU A 443 0.23 5.45 5.71
C LEU A 443 -0.04 6.38 6.89
N GLY A 444 0.61 6.14 8.04
CA GLY A 444 0.46 6.99 9.22
C GLY A 444 0.84 8.44 8.94
N SER A 445 1.89 8.69 8.16
CA SER A 445 2.28 10.05 7.78
C SER A 445 1.24 10.74 6.90
N ARG A 446 0.71 10.05 5.88
CA ARG A 446 -0.31 10.58 4.96
C ARG A 446 -1.62 10.85 5.70
N MET A 447 -2.07 9.91 6.52
CA MET A 447 -3.29 10.05 7.32
C MET A 447 -3.17 11.15 8.36
N GLY A 448 -2.01 11.31 9.00
CA GLY A 448 -1.77 12.39 9.96
C GLY A 448 -1.80 13.78 9.32
N VAL A 449 -1.29 13.92 8.09
CA VAL A 449 -1.42 15.18 7.32
C VAL A 449 -2.89 15.49 7.05
N GLU A 450 -3.61 14.50 6.51
CA GLU A 450 -5.03 14.65 6.17
C GLU A 450 -5.90 14.93 7.40
N ALA A 451 -5.56 14.36 8.56
CA ALA A 451 -6.27 14.61 9.81
C ALA A 451 -6.14 16.07 10.27
N VAL A 452 -4.97 16.68 10.11
CA VAL A 452 -4.80 18.10 10.42
C VAL A 452 -5.63 18.95 9.46
N MET A 453 -5.59 18.65 8.16
CA MET A 453 -6.41 19.39 7.18
C MET A 453 -7.90 19.27 7.50
N ALA A 454 -8.38 18.07 7.84
CA ALA A 454 -9.75 17.84 8.26
C ALA A 454 -10.15 18.62 9.52
N LEU A 455 -9.27 18.70 10.53
CA LEU A 455 -9.52 19.49 11.73
C LEU A 455 -9.57 21.00 11.46
N LEU A 456 -8.71 21.48 10.56
CA LEU A 456 -8.63 22.91 10.24
C LEU A 456 -9.77 23.37 9.33
N GLU A 457 -10.25 22.51 8.45
CA GLU A 457 -11.40 22.75 7.57
C GLU A 457 -12.74 22.48 8.26
N GLY A 458 -12.73 21.78 9.39
CA GLY A 458 -13.92 21.41 10.15
C GLY A 458 -14.74 22.61 10.64
N THR A 459 -16.03 22.60 10.29
CA THR A 459 -17.05 23.55 10.79
C THR A 459 -17.97 22.86 11.81
N PRO A 460 -18.78 23.62 12.58
CA PRO A 460 -19.77 23.04 13.50
C PRO A 460 -20.73 22.03 12.85
N ASP A 461 -21.08 22.26 11.58
CA ASP A 461 -21.98 21.39 10.82
C ASP A 461 -21.28 20.14 10.26
N THR A 462 -19.94 20.14 10.22
CA THR A 462 -19.18 19.02 9.68
C THR A 462 -19.19 17.87 10.69
N PRO A 463 -19.67 16.66 10.34
CA PRO A 463 -19.62 15.52 11.25
C PRO A 463 -18.17 15.11 11.56
N ALA A 464 -17.96 14.47 12.72
CA ALA A 464 -16.68 13.86 13.04
C ALA A 464 -16.37 12.81 11.98
N CYS A 465 -15.13 12.81 11.54
CA CYS A 465 -14.69 11.92 10.47
C CYS A 465 -13.53 11.05 10.92
N VAL A 466 -13.37 9.94 10.22
CA VAL A 466 -12.20 9.07 10.29
C VAL A 466 -11.46 9.18 8.98
N VAL A 467 -10.15 9.44 9.05
CA VAL A 467 -9.31 9.35 7.86
C VAL A 467 -9.02 7.88 7.58
N SER A 468 -9.44 7.45 6.40
CA SER A 468 -9.37 6.06 5.95
C SER A 468 -8.57 5.96 4.64
N LEU A 469 -8.11 4.77 4.30
CA LEU A 469 -7.50 4.47 3.01
C LEU A 469 -8.55 3.79 2.13
N SER A 470 -8.80 4.32 0.94
CA SER A 470 -9.66 3.68 -0.07
C SER A 470 -8.99 3.81 -1.44
N GLY A 471 -8.72 2.67 -2.09
CA GLY A 471 -8.09 2.67 -3.42
C GLY A 471 -6.72 3.38 -3.42
N ASN A 472 -5.93 3.19 -2.37
CA ASN A 472 -4.65 3.88 -2.14
C ASN A 472 -4.73 5.41 -2.00
N GLN A 473 -5.92 5.98 -1.79
CA GLN A 473 -6.11 7.41 -1.52
C GLN A 473 -6.64 7.63 -0.10
N ALA A 474 -6.24 8.74 0.52
CA ALA A 474 -6.77 9.12 1.82
C ALA A 474 -8.17 9.73 1.63
N VAL A 475 -9.15 9.22 2.35
CA VAL A 475 -10.54 9.66 2.30
C VAL A 475 -11.04 9.96 3.71
N ARG A 476 -11.99 10.90 3.83
CA ARG A 476 -12.65 11.23 5.10
C ARG A 476 -14.02 10.58 5.11
N LEU A 477 -14.28 9.72 6.08
CA LEU A 477 -15.57 9.04 6.22
C LEU A 477 -16.26 9.46 7.52
N PRO A 478 -17.60 9.54 7.57
CA PRO A 478 -18.31 9.81 8.81
C PRO A 478 -18.00 8.74 9.85
N LEU A 479 -17.53 9.16 11.03
CA LEU A 479 -17.11 8.26 12.10
C LEU A 479 -18.22 7.28 12.51
N MET A 480 -19.44 7.79 12.63
CA MET A 480 -20.59 7.00 13.08
C MET A 480 -21.00 5.89 12.12
N GLU A 481 -20.92 6.13 10.81
CA GLU A 481 -21.22 5.11 9.82
C GLU A 481 -20.21 3.96 9.91
N CYS A 482 -18.92 4.28 10.01
CA CYS A 482 -17.86 3.28 10.14
C CYS A 482 -17.97 2.44 11.43
N VAL A 483 -18.24 3.10 12.57
CA VAL A 483 -18.43 2.42 13.87
C VAL A 483 -19.67 1.53 13.83
N GLN A 484 -20.78 1.98 13.25
CA GLN A 484 -22.01 1.20 13.15
C GLN A 484 -21.79 -0.07 12.32
N VAL A 485 -21.19 0.06 11.13
CA VAL A 485 -20.89 -1.10 10.27
C VAL A 485 -19.96 -2.10 10.98
N THR A 486 -18.98 -1.60 11.75
CA THR A 486 -18.08 -2.47 12.54
C THR A 486 -18.85 -3.28 13.61
N LYS A 487 -19.81 -2.66 14.29
CA LYS A 487 -20.71 -3.35 15.23
C LYS A 487 -21.63 -4.35 14.53
N ASP A 488 -22.12 -4.00 13.34
CA ASP A 488 -22.98 -4.87 12.54
C ASP A 488 -22.26 -6.17 12.13
N VAL A 489 -20.95 -6.12 11.85
CA VAL A 489 -20.13 -7.33 11.61
C VAL A 489 -20.15 -8.24 12.84
N THR A 490 -19.92 -7.68 14.03
CA THR A 490 -19.88 -8.45 15.28
C THR A 490 -21.25 -9.09 15.54
N LYS A 491 -22.31 -8.30 15.39
CA LYS A 491 -23.70 -8.78 15.49
C LYS A 491 -24.01 -9.89 14.49
N ALA A 492 -23.57 -9.76 13.24
CA ALA A 492 -23.77 -10.79 12.23
C ALA A 492 -23.06 -12.10 12.59
N MET A 493 -21.86 -12.05 13.16
CA MET A 493 -21.16 -13.24 13.65
C MET A 493 -21.88 -13.88 14.85
N ASP A 494 -22.34 -13.08 15.82
CA ASP A 494 -23.10 -13.55 16.99
C ASP A 494 -24.43 -14.20 16.59
N GLU A 495 -25.11 -13.65 15.57
CA GLU A 495 -26.33 -14.20 14.97
C GLU A 495 -26.07 -15.36 14.00
N LYS A 496 -24.81 -15.82 13.86
CA LYS A 496 -24.38 -16.92 12.98
C LYS A 496 -24.63 -16.64 11.48
N LYS A 497 -24.70 -15.37 11.09
CA LYS A 497 -24.82 -14.91 9.70
C LYS A 497 -23.44 -14.61 9.09
N PHE A 498 -22.61 -15.65 8.99
CA PHE A 498 -21.20 -15.52 8.57
C PHE A 498 -21.03 -14.97 7.14
N ASP A 499 -21.92 -15.32 6.21
CA ASP A 499 -21.89 -14.77 4.84
C ASP A 499 -22.12 -13.26 4.80
N GLU A 500 -22.92 -12.73 5.72
CA GLU A 500 -23.15 -11.29 5.88
C GLU A 500 -21.92 -10.62 6.50
N ALA A 501 -21.33 -11.23 7.54
CA ALA A 501 -20.09 -10.76 8.16
C ALA A 501 -18.95 -10.61 7.15
N LEU A 502 -18.76 -11.59 6.25
CA LEU A 502 -17.76 -11.54 5.16
C LEU A 502 -18.00 -10.36 4.21
N LYS A 503 -19.25 -10.09 3.84
CA LYS A 503 -19.61 -8.97 2.96
C LYS A 503 -19.36 -7.63 3.63
N LEU A 504 -19.70 -7.51 4.92
CA LEU A 504 -19.51 -6.30 5.71
C LEU A 504 -18.04 -5.96 5.96
N ARG A 505 -17.13 -6.95 5.98
CA ARG A 505 -15.66 -6.71 6.00
C ARG A 505 -15.12 -6.05 4.74
N GLY A 506 -15.88 -6.06 3.64
CA GLY A 506 -15.55 -5.37 2.41
C GLY A 506 -14.87 -6.25 1.35
N ARG A 507 -14.71 -5.67 0.15
CA ARG A 507 -14.26 -6.40 -1.04
C ARG A 507 -12.84 -6.93 -0.93
N SER A 508 -11.93 -6.19 -0.28
CA SER A 508 -10.54 -6.63 -0.08
C SER A 508 -10.47 -7.95 0.69
N PHE A 509 -11.23 -8.06 1.79
CA PHE A 509 -11.30 -9.26 2.60
C PHE A 509 -11.86 -10.45 1.80
N MET A 510 -13.00 -10.25 1.11
CA MET A 510 -13.62 -11.30 0.29
C MET A 510 -12.69 -11.80 -0.82
N ASN A 511 -12.02 -10.88 -1.53
CA ASN A 511 -11.08 -11.24 -2.59
C ASN A 511 -9.92 -12.08 -2.01
N ASN A 512 -9.36 -11.70 -0.87
CA ASN A 512 -8.30 -12.48 -0.22
C ASN A 512 -8.80 -13.87 0.20
N TRP A 513 -10.04 -13.97 0.68
CA TRP A 513 -10.66 -15.24 1.07
C TRP A 513 -10.87 -16.16 -0.12
N GLU A 514 -11.42 -15.65 -1.22
CA GLU A 514 -11.64 -16.41 -2.45
C GLU A 514 -10.31 -16.88 -3.05
N VAL A 515 -9.32 -16.01 -3.13
CA VAL A 515 -7.98 -16.34 -3.63
C VAL A 515 -7.32 -17.40 -2.74
N TYR A 516 -7.39 -17.25 -1.42
CA TYR A 516 -6.88 -18.26 -0.49
C TYR A 516 -7.56 -19.60 -0.73
N LYS A 517 -8.90 -19.65 -0.78
CA LYS A 517 -9.63 -20.90 -1.05
C LYS A 517 -9.11 -21.53 -2.32
N LEU A 518 -9.08 -20.81 -3.44
CA LEU A 518 -8.59 -21.32 -4.73
C LEU A 518 -7.16 -21.86 -4.65
N LEU A 519 -6.21 -21.08 -4.12
CA LEU A 519 -4.79 -21.47 -4.09
C LEU A 519 -4.48 -22.58 -3.09
N ALA A 520 -5.31 -22.71 -2.05
CA ALA A 520 -5.13 -23.68 -1.00
C ALA A 520 -5.81 -25.03 -1.34
N HIS A 521 -6.71 -25.11 -2.33
CA HIS A 521 -7.28 -26.39 -2.81
C HIS A 521 -6.17 -27.41 -3.05
N VAL A 522 -6.35 -28.62 -2.54
CA VAL A 522 -5.34 -29.68 -2.74
C VAL A 522 -5.56 -30.39 -4.06
N ARG A 523 -6.80 -30.45 -4.57
CA ARG A 523 -7.10 -31.21 -5.80
C ARG A 523 -7.30 -30.28 -6.99
N PRO A 524 -6.64 -30.54 -8.14
CA PRO A 524 -7.17 -30.04 -9.40
C PRO A 524 -8.55 -30.67 -9.63
N PRO A 525 -9.51 -29.97 -10.26
CA PRO A 525 -10.82 -30.53 -10.53
C PRO A 525 -10.72 -31.78 -11.39
N VAL A 526 -11.60 -32.74 -11.09
CA VAL A 526 -11.64 -34.06 -11.74
C VAL A 526 -12.12 -33.96 -13.19
N SER A 527 -12.89 -32.92 -13.54
CA SER A 527 -13.34 -32.66 -14.90
C SER A 527 -12.34 -31.80 -15.67
N LYS A 528 -11.66 -32.41 -16.65
CA LYS A 528 -10.91 -31.68 -17.70
C LYS A 528 -11.91 -30.91 -18.57
N SER A 529 -12.21 -29.68 -18.21
CA SER A 529 -13.05 -28.78 -19.03
C SER A 529 -12.27 -27.60 -19.61
N GLY A 530 -11.02 -27.38 -19.19
CA GLY A 530 -10.11 -26.40 -19.81
C GLY A 530 -9.45 -27.00 -21.06
N SER A 531 -9.70 -26.42 -22.24
CA SER A 531 -9.08 -26.85 -23.49
C SER A 531 -7.84 -26.04 -23.89
N HIS A 532 -7.37 -25.12 -23.03
CA HIS A 532 -6.38 -24.12 -23.42
C HIS A 532 -4.98 -24.41 -22.87
N THR A 533 -3.96 -24.02 -23.63
CA THR A 533 -2.55 -24.03 -23.19
C THR A 533 -2.08 -22.61 -22.87
N VAL A 534 -1.67 -22.37 -21.64
CA VAL A 534 -1.23 -21.04 -21.16
C VAL A 534 0.24 -21.12 -20.77
N ALA A 535 1.06 -20.18 -21.24
CA ALA A 535 2.46 -20.05 -20.85
C ALA A 535 2.66 -18.90 -19.85
N VAL A 536 3.59 -19.06 -18.91
CA VAL A 536 4.02 -17.99 -17.99
C VAL A 536 5.54 -17.80 -18.06
N MET A 537 5.99 -16.55 -18.04
CA MET A 537 7.41 -16.21 -18.09
C MET A 537 7.75 -14.94 -17.31
N ASN A 538 9.01 -14.83 -16.91
CA ASN A 538 9.54 -13.66 -16.21
C ASN A 538 10.46 -12.84 -17.13
N VAL A 539 10.28 -11.51 -17.16
CA VAL A 539 11.05 -10.60 -18.03
C VAL A 539 11.52 -9.37 -17.24
N GLY A 540 12.75 -8.93 -17.49
CA GLY A 540 13.38 -7.80 -16.81
C GLY A 540 14.33 -8.22 -15.69
N ALA A 541 14.62 -7.27 -14.79
CA ALA A 541 15.43 -7.54 -13.60
C ALA A 541 14.63 -8.35 -12.56
N PRO A 542 15.29 -9.19 -11.73
CA PRO A 542 14.60 -9.93 -10.68
C PRO A 542 13.91 -9.00 -9.67
N ALA A 543 12.67 -9.32 -9.32
CA ALA A 543 11.91 -8.65 -8.26
C ALA A 543 11.37 -9.68 -7.26
N ALA A 544 11.36 -9.32 -5.98
CA ALA A 544 10.74 -10.16 -4.95
C ALA A 544 9.22 -10.27 -5.22
N GLY A 545 8.70 -11.50 -5.19
CA GLY A 545 7.30 -11.80 -5.52
C GLY A 545 7.04 -12.35 -6.92
N MET A 546 8.03 -12.33 -7.83
CA MET A 546 7.90 -12.99 -9.14
C MET A 546 7.54 -14.48 -9.01
N ASN A 547 8.19 -15.21 -8.10
CA ASN A 547 7.90 -16.63 -7.87
C ASN A 547 6.50 -16.86 -7.28
N ALA A 548 6.02 -15.96 -6.41
CA ALA A 548 4.66 -16.02 -5.87
C ALA A 548 3.61 -15.80 -6.97
N ALA A 549 3.86 -14.86 -7.89
CA ALA A 549 3.00 -14.62 -9.05
C ALA A 549 2.98 -15.83 -9.99
N VAL A 550 4.14 -16.42 -10.31
CA VAL A 550 4.22 -17.66 -11.10
C VAL A 550 3.43 -18.79 -10.43
N ARG A 551 3.63 -19.01 -9.12
CA ARG A 551 2.89 -20.03 -8.35
C ARG A 551 1.38 -19.85 -8.47
N SER A 552 0.89 -18.63 -8.31
CA SER A 552 -0.54 -18.32 -8.39
C SER A 552 -1.09 -18.61 -9.80
N THR A 553 -0.42 -18.10 -10.83
CA THR A 553 -0.78 -18.33 -12.24
C THR A 553 -0.85 -19.81 -12.59
N VAL A 554 0.16 -20.60 -12.18
CA VAL A 554 0.20 -22.05 -12.45
C VAL A 554 -0.95 -22.77 -11.75
N ARG A 555 -1.17 -22.52 -10.45
CA ARG A 555 -2.24 -23.22 -9.71
C ARG A 555 -3.64 -22.88 -10.23
N ILE A 556 -3.91 -21.61 -10.54
CA ILE A 556 -5.20 -21.18 -11.07
C ILE A 556 -5.42 -21.77 -12.48
N GLY A 557 -4.39 -21.77 -13.33
CA GLY A 557 -4.47 -22.39 -14.66
C GLY A 557 -4.82 -23.88 -14.58
N LEU A 558 -4.18 -24.62 -13.67
CA LEU A 558 -4.47 -26.04 -13.44
C LEU A 558 -5.87 -26.27 -12.84
N ILE A 559 -6.35 -25.39 -11.95
CA ILE A 559 -7.71 -25.46 -11.40
C ILE A 559 -8.77 -25.21 -12.48
N GLN A 560 -8.49 -24.38 -13.48
CA GLN A 560 -9.40 -24.20 -14.61
C GLN A 560 -9.32 -25.35 -15.63
N GLY A 561 -8.45 -26.34 -15.40
CA GLY A 561 -8.23 -27.48 -16.28
C GLY A 561 -7.33 -27.18 -17.47
N ASN A 562 -6.65 -26.03 -17.51
CA ASN A 562 -5.74 -25.66 -18.59
C ASN A 562 -4.41 -26.38 -18.47
N ARG A 563 -3.72 -26.56 -19.60
CA ARG A 563 -2.33 -27.00 -19.63
C ARG A 563 -1.44 -25.79 -19.40
N VAL A 564 -0.60 -25.82 -18.36
CA VAL A 564 0.27 -24.68 -18.02
C VAL A 564 1.72 -24.98 -18.37
N LEU A 565 2.32 -24.11 -19.18
CA LEU A 565 3.73 -24.14 -19.55
C LEU A 565 4.48 -23.02 -18.82
N VAL A 566 5.72 -23.27 -18.44
CA VAL A 566 6.64 -22.25 -17.94
C VAL A 566 7.77 -22.07 -18.94
N VAL A 567 8.12 -20.81 -19.18
CA VAL A 567 9.22 -20.46 -20.09
C VAL A 567 10.38 -19.96 -19.27
N HIS A 568 11.56 -20.54 -19.50
CA HIS A 568 12.78 -20.11 -18.82
C HIS A 568 13.40 -18.89 -19.48
N ASP A 569 14.13 -18.08 -18.71
CA ASP A 569 14.95 -16.97 -19.20
C ASP A 569 14.23 -15.96 -20.14
N GLY A 570 12.92 -15.78 -19.94
CA GLY A 570 12.10 -14.79 -20.65
C GLY A 570 12.00 -15.04 -22.15
N PHE A 571 12.03 -13.96 -22.94
CA PHE A 571 11.90 -14.04 -24.40
C PHE A 571 13.04 -14.82 -25.07
N GLU A 572 14.23 -14.83 -24.47
CA GLU A 572 15.37 -15.57 -25.00
C GLU A 572 15.14 -17.08 -24.92
N GLY A 573 14.67 -17.58 -23.78
CA GLY A 573 14.32 -19.00 -23.66
C GLY A 573 13.08 -19.36 -24.46
N LEU A 574 12.10 -18.44 -24.63
CA LEU A 574 10.98 -18.64 -25.54
C LEU A 574 11.45 -18.85 -26.99
N ALA A 575 12.41 -18.04 -27.46
CA ALA A 575 12.99 -18.19 -28.79
C ALA A 575 13.80 -19.50 -28.93
N LYS A 576 14.49 -19.94 -27.88
CA LYS A 576 15.26 -21.20 -27.88
C LYS A 576 14.42 -22.45 -27.62
N GLY A 577 13.13 -22.30 -27.29
CA GLY A 577 12.23 -23.42 -26.97
C GLY A 577 12.49 -24.04 -25.59
N GLN A 578 13.03 -23.26 -24.65
CA GLN A 578 13.25 -23.67 -23.25
C GLN A 578 11.93 -23.57 -22.46
N ILE A 579 11.03 -24.49 -22.77
CA ILE A 579 9.67 -24.52 -22.24
C ILE A 579 9.44 -25.89 -21.60
N GLU A 580 8.91 -25.88 -20.38
CA GLU A 580 8.52 -27.10 -19.67
C GLU A 580 7.08 -27.01 -19.15
N GLU A 581 6.47 -28.16 -18.91
CA GLU A 581 5.11 -28.23 -18.37
C GLU A 581 5.13 -28.20 -16.85
N ALA A 582 4.38 -27.27 -16.25
CA ALA A 582 4.37 -27.07 -14.81
C ALA A 582 3.16 -27.75 -14.16
N GLY A 583 3.45 -28.73 -13.30
CA GLY A 583 2.44 -29.39 -12.46
C GLY A 583 2.19 -28.66 -11.13
N TRP A 584 1.25 -29.18 -10.34
CA TRP A 584 0.89 -28.60 -9.04
C TRP A 584 2.05 -28.54 -8.04
N SER A 585 2.85 -29.61 -7.99
CA SER A 585 4.00 -29.75 -7.10
C SER A 585 5.21 -28.93 -7.55
N TYR A 586 5.31 -28.60 -8.84
CA TYR A 586 6.43 -27.84 -9.41
C TYR A 586 6.62 -26.47 -8.74
N VAL A 587 5.51 -25.76 -8.49
CA VAL A 587 5.49 -24.46 -7.81
C VAL A 587 5.30 -24.55 -6.29
N GLY A 588 5.50 -25.73 -5.70
CA GLY A 588 5.38 -25.95 -4.26
C GLY A 588 6.42 -25.15 -3.48
N GLY A 589 5.99 -24.35 -2.50
CA GLY A 589 6.90 -23.57 -1.64
C GLY A 589 7.49 -22.30 -2.27
N TRP A 590 7.03 -21.88 -3.45
CA TRP A 590 7.56 -20.70 -4.15
C TRP A 590 7.08 -19.35 -3.59
N THR A 591 6.12 -19.34 -2.66
CA THR A 591 5.48 -18.11 -2.14
C THR A 591 6.47 -17.15 -1.49
N GLY A 592 7.33 -17.65 -0.60
CA GLY A 592 8.32 -16.85 0.13
C GLY A 592 9.70 -16.75 -0.55
N GLN A 593 9.84 -17.25 -1.78
CA GLN A 593 11.15 -17.32 -2.44
C GLN A 593 11.43 -16.04 -3.24
N GLY A 594 12.53 -15.36 -2.94
CA GLY A 594 13.00 -14.19 -3.69
C GLY A 594 13.52 -14.52 -5.11
N GLY A 595 13.70 -13.48 -5.93
CA GLY A 595 14.23 -13.60 -7.29
C GLY A 595 13.28 -14.29 -8.27
N SER A 596 13.83 -14.96 -9.30
CA SER A 596 13.10 -15.72 -10.31
C SER A 596 13.65 -17.13 -10.45
N LYS A 597 12.86 -18.15 -10.12
CA LYS A 597 13.18 -19.58 -10.32
C LYS A 597 13.15 -20.00 -11.78
N LEU A 598 12.33 -19.33 -12.60
CA LEU A 598 12.30 -19.54 -14.05
C LEU A 598 13.51 -18.93 -14.76
N GLY A 599 14.28 -18.08 -14.09
CA GLY A 599 15.21 -17.16 -14.74
C GLY A 599 14.47 -15.92 -15.26
N THR A 600 15.18 -14.83 -15.45
CA THR A 600 14.62 -13.59 -16.01
C THR A 600 15.73 -12.80 -16.71
N LYS A 601 15.41 -12.23 -17.86
CA LYS A 601 16.33 -11.48 -18.72
C LYS A 601 15.66 -10.22 -19.23
N ARG A 602 16.46 -9.20 -19.55
CA ARG A 602 16.00 -7.93 -20.15
C ARG A 602 15.87 -8.00 -21.67
N THR A 603 16.07 -9.17 -22.26
CA THR A 603 16.05 -9.39 -23.72
C THR A 603 14.64 -9.15 -24.27
N LEU A 604 14.54 -8.42 -25.38
CA LEU A 604 13.27 -8.08 -26.03
C LEU A 604 12.97 -9.00 -27.23
N PRO A 605 11.70 -9.24 -27.58
CA PRO A 605 11.30 -10.24 -28.58
C PRO A 605 11.58 -9.85 -30.04
N LYS A 606 11.72 -8.56 -30.37
CA LYS A 606 11.80 -8.08 -31.78
C LYS A 606 12.87 -8.72 -32.64
N LYS A 607 13.99 -9.15 -32.06
CA LYS A 607 15.09 -9.80 -32.81
C LYS A 607 14.84 -11.29 -33.08
N SER A 608 13.79 -11.87 -32.53
CA SER A 608 13.58 -13.32 -32.52
C SER A 608 12.13 -13.73 -32.78
N PHE A 609 11.38 -12.91 -33.51
CA PHE A 609 9.95 -13.17 -33.76
C PHE A 609 9.71 -14.49 -34.49
N GLU A 610 10.53 -14.83 -35.49
CA GLU A 610 10.40 -16.09 -36.24
C GLU A 610 10.55 -17.31 -35.33
N GLN A 611 11.53 -17.28 -34.41
CA GLN A 611 11.74 -18.39 -33.48
C GLN A 611 10.64 -18.44 -32.41
N ILE A 612 10.19 -17.27 -31.93
CA ILE A 612 9.11 -17.16 -30.95
C ILE A 612 7.79 -17.66 -31.55
N SER A 613 7.43 -17.25 -32.77
CA SER A 613 6.21 -17.70 -33.45
C SER A 613 6.24 -19.21 -33.72
N ALA A 614 7.38 -19.73 -34.19
CA ALA A 614 7.57 -21.17 -34.40
C ALA A 614 7.37 -21.97 -33.10
N ASN A 615 7.88 -21.48 -31.96
CA ASN A 615 7.69 -22.16 -30.67
C ASN A 615 6.27 -22.00 -30.13
N ILE A 616 5.60 -20.86 -30.31
CA ILE A 616 4.19 -20.69 -29.96
C ILE A 616 3.33 -21.74 -30.65
N THR A 617 3.54 -21.96 -31.95
CA THR A 617 2.84 -23.01 -32.71
C THR A 617 3.24 -24.40 -32.26
N LYS A 618 4.55 -24.67 -32.11
CA LYS A 618 5.07 -25.99 -31.70
C LYS A 618 4.51 -26.46 -30.36
N PHE A 619 4.39 -25.56 -29.40
CA PHE A 619 3.87 -25.86 -28.07
C PHE A 619 2.38 -25.58 -27.92
N ASN A 620 1.72 -25.12 -28.99
CA ASN A 620 0.31 -24.74 -29.05
C ASN A 620 -0.09 -23.73 -27.96
N ILE A 621 0.73 -22.69 -27.74
CA ILE A 621 0.49 -21.68 -26.72
C ILE A 621 -0.68 -20.80 -27.17
N GLN A 622 -1.74 -20.73 -26.37
CA GLN A 622 -2.96 -19.96 -26.66
C GLN A 622 -3.13 -18.76 -25.74
N GLY A 623 -2.29 -18.62 -24.71
CA GLY A 623 -2.25 -17.44 -23.86
C GLY A 623 -0.90 -17.29 -23.18
N LEU A 624 -0.49 -16.06 -22.90
CA LEU A 624 0.82 -15.76 -22.33
C LEU A 624 0.74 -14.77 -21.17
N VAL A 625 1.27 -15.14 -20.01
CA VAL A 625 1.40 -14.28 -18.83
C VAL A 625 2.85 -13.85 -18.68
N ILE A 626 3.10 -12.55 -18.75
CA ILE A 626 4.44 -11.95 -18.66
C ILE A 626 4.55 -11.23 -17.32
N ILE A 627 5.42 -11.70 -16.42
CA ILE A 627 5.64 -11.07 -15.12
C ILE A 627 6.96 -10.30 -15.18
N GLY A 628 6.93 -8.99 -15.01
CA GLY A 628 8.15 -8.23 -15.21
C GLY A 628 8.06 -6.71 -15.20
N GLY A 629 9.21 -6.07 -15.40
CA GLY A 629 9.37 -4.63 -15.35
C GLY A 629 9.07 -3.93 -16.68
N PHE A 630 9.76 -2.81 -16.92
CA PHE A 630 9.58 -2.01 -18.15
C PHE A 630 9.90 -2.80 -19.43
N GLU A 631 10.83 -3.74 -19.38
CA GLU A 631 11.14 -4.63 -20.50
C GLU A 631 9.99 -5.61 -20.80
N ALA A 632 9.21 -6.03 -19.80
CA ALA A 632 8.01 -6.84 -20.02
C ALA A 632 6.92 -6.02 -20.73
N TYR A 633 6.72 -4.77 -20.31
CA TYR A 633 5.80 -3.84 -20.95
C TYR A 633 6.21 -3.55 -22.40
N THR A 634 7.48 -3.18 -22.62
CA THR A 634 8.02 -2.92 -23.97
C THR A 634 7.96 -4.16 -24.84
N GLY A 635 8.33 -5.33 -24.31
CA GLY A 635 8.23 -6.60 -25.02
C GLY A 635 6.79 -6.96 -25.38
N GLY A 636 5.83 -6.66 -24.51
CA GLY A 636 4.40 -6.77 -24.82
C GLY A 636 3.99 -5.88 -26.01
N LEU A 637 4.43 -4.62 -26.04
CA LEU A 637 4.18 -3.72 -27.18
C LEU A 637 4.80 -4.26 -28.48
N GLU A 638 6.04 -4.75 -28.43
CA GLU A 638 6.70 -5.37 -29.58
C GLU A 638 5.93 -6.60 -30.09
N LEU A 639 5.42 -7.46 -29.20
CA LEU A 639 4.55 -8.58 -29.58
C LEU A 639 3.27 -8.09 -30.29
N MET A 640 2.66 -6.98 -29.83
CA MET A 640 1.49 -6.39 -30.50
C MET A 640 1.83 -5.93 -31.92
N GLU A 641 3.00 -5.31 -32.12
CA GLU A 641 3.47 -4.91 -33.46
C GLU A 641 3.71 -6.14 -34.36
N GLY A 642 4.28 -7.20 -33.78
CA GLY A 642 4.58 -8.47 -34.45
C GLY A 642 3.34 -9.20 -35.00
N ARG A 643 2.15 -8.96 -34.43
CA ARG A 643 0.87 -9.52 -34.93
C ARG A 643 0.55 -9.17 -36.38
N LYS A 644 1.16 -8.12 -36.94
CA LYS A 644 1.00 -7.76 -38.37
C LYS A 644 1.73 -8.72 -39.31
N GLN A 645 2.73 -9.44 -38.80
CA GLN A 645 3.64 -10.28 -39.59
C GLN A 645 3.46 -11.77 -39.27
N PHE A 646 3.05 -12.11 -38.05
CA PHE A 646 2.93 -13.49 -37.56
C PHE A 646 1.56 -13.69 -36.91
N ASP A 647 0.70 -14.48 -37.56
CA ASP A 647 -0.64 -14.80 -37.04
C ASP A 647 -0.56 -15.58 -35.72
N GLU A 648 0.53 -16.30 -35.48
CA GLU A 648 0.82 -17.03 -34.25
C GLU A 648 0.91 -16.09 -33.02
N LEU A 649 1.27 -14.83 -33.22
CA LEU A 649 1.36 -13.83 -32.14
C LEU A 649 -0.01 -13.24 -31.77
N CYS A 650 -1.08 -13.60 -32.50
CA CYS A 650 -2.45 -13.17 -32.24
C CYS A 650 -3.11 -13.91 -31.07
N ILE A 651 -2.33 -14.26 -30.05
CA ILE A 651 -2.80 -14.83 -28.78
C ILE A 651 -2.99 -13.74 -27.73
N PRO A 652 -3.94 -13.90 -26.78
CA PRO A 652 -4.04 -13.03 -25.62
C PRO A 652 -2.77 -13.11 -24.77
N PHE A 653 -2.24 -11.95 -24.38
CA PHE A 653 -1.20 -11.88 -23.39
C PHE A 653 -1.44 -10.73 -22.42
N VAL A 654 -0.96 -10.89 -21.19
CA VAL A 654 -1.09 -9.92 -20.11
C VAL A 654 0.27 -9.69 -19.45
N VAL A 655 0.53 -8.46 -19.05
CA VAL A 655 1.73 -8.08 -18.29
C VAL A 655 1.33 -7.83 -16.84
N ILE A 656 2.00 -8.51 -15.91
CA ILE A 656 1.92 -8.27 -14.47
C ILE A 656 3.17 -7.46 -14.09
N PRO A 657 3.03 -6.17 -13.69
CA PRO A 657 4.15 -5.33 -13.31
C PRO A 657 4.92 -5.88 -12.11
N ALA A 658 6.20 -6.20 -12.31
CA ALA A 658 7.11 -6.70 -11.29
C ALA A 658 8.50 -6.05 -11.44
N THR A 659 8.78 -5.05 -10.60
CA THR A 659 10.03 -4.28 -10.58
C THR A 659 10.17 -3.56 -9.25
N VAL A 660 11.41 -3.27 -8.84
CA VAL A 660 11.67 -2.43 -7.66
C VAL A 660 11.46 -0.94 -7.94
N SER A 661 11.54 -0.53 -9.22
CA SER A 661 11.48 0.88 -9.64
C SER A 661 10.09 1.47 -9.70
N ASN A 662 9.04 0.63 -9.71
CA ASN A 662 7.67 1.06 -9.91
C ASN A 662 7.45 1.97 -11.15
N ASN A 663 8.14 1.66 -12.25
CA ASN A 663 8.20 2.49 -13.46
C ASN A 663 7.39 1.92 -14.63
N VAL A 664 6.51 0.96 -14.39
CA VAL A 664 5.70 0.33 -15.45
C VAL A 664 4.40 1.12 -15.64
N PRO A 665 4.16 1.71 -16.83
CA PRO A 665 2.92 2.45 -17.07
C PRO A 665 1.68 1.56 -16.94
N GLY A 666 0.59 2.14 -16.42
CA GLY A 666 -0.71 1.46 -16.27
C GLY A 666 -0.93 0.80 -14.91
N SER A 667 0.01 0.92 -13.97
CA SER A 667 -0.16 0.48 -12.58
C SER A 667 0.52 1.43 -11.61
N ASP A 668 -0.17 1.76 -10.51
CA ASP A 668 0.39 2.54 -9.40
C ASP A 668 1.38 1.73 -8.55
N PHE A 669 1.33 0.39 -8.68
CA PHE A 669 2.16 -0.54 -7.92
C PHE A 669 2.79 -1.60 -8.81
N SER A 670 3.94 -2.08 -8.38
CA SER A 670 4.64 -3.20 -9.01
C SER A 670 5.14 -4.15 -7.94
N VAL A 671 5.08 -5.43 -8.26
CA VAL A 671 5.54 -6.51 -7.38
C VAL A 671 7.04 -6.34 -7.13
N GLY A 672 7.43 -6.22 -5.86
CA GLY A 672 8.81 -6.04 -5.40
C GLY A 672 9.18 -4.63 -4.94
N ALA A 673 8.38 -3.61 -5.25
CA ALA A 673 8.64 -2.24 -4.81
C ALA A 673 8.57 -2.09 -3.28
N ASP A 674 7.57 -2.70 -2.63
CA ASP A 674 7.45 -2.66 -1.16
C ASP A 674 8.63 -3.35 -0.44
N THR A 675 9.08 -4.50 -0.95
CA THR A 675 10.27 -5.19 -0.42
C THR A 675 11.52 -4.31 -0.51
N ALA A 676 11.69 -3.59 -1.62
CA ALA A 676 12.79 -2.64 -1.79
C ALA A 676 12.68 -1.47 -0.80
N LEU A 677 11.49 -0.89 -0.62
CA LEU A 677 11.25 0.20 0.32
C LEU A 677 11.52 -0.21 1.77
N ASN A 678 11.10 -1.40 2.20
CA ASN A 678 11.40 -1.92 3.53
C ASN A 678 12.91 -2.09 3.77
N THR A 679 13.64 -2.55 2.75
CA THR A 679 15.11 -2.67 2.80
C THR A 679 15.78 -1.29 2.91
N ILE A 680 15.31 -0.31 2.14
CA ILE A 680 15.80 1.08 2.18
C ILE A 680 15.52 1.68 3.56
N CYS A 681 14.30 1.55 4.08
CA CYS A 681 13.93 2.10 5.39
C CYS A 681 14.81 1.55 6.51
N THR A 682 15.01 0.23 6.55
CA THR A 682 15.85 -0.44 7.54
C THR A 682 17.31 0.05 7.47
N THR A 683 17.83 0.22 6.25
CA THR A 683 19.20 0.72 6.04
C THR A 683 19.34 2.18 6.47
N CYS A 684 18.39 3.03 6.09
CA CYS A 684 18.34 4.43 6.47
C CYS A 684 18.23 4.61 7.99
N ASP A 685 17.49 3.76 8.70
CA ASP A 685 17.39 3.83 10.16
C ASP A 685 18.73 3.55 10.84
N ARG A 686 19.48 2.54 10.38
CA ARG A 686 20.82 2.24 10.90
C ARG A 686 21.79 3.40 10.63
N ILE A 687 21.73 4.00 9.45
CA ILE A 687 22.56 5.16 9.09
C ILE A 687 22.19 6.37 9.96
N LYS A 688 20.89 6.64 10.16
CA LYS A 688 20.41 7.70 11.05
C LYS A 688 20.86 7.50 12.49
N GLN A 689 20.83 6.27 12.98
CA GLN A 689 21.31 5.94 14.33
C GLN A 689 22.82 6.24 14.47
N SER A 690 23.62 5.87 13.45
CA SER A 690 25.05 6.21 13.39
C SER A 690 25.28 7.74 13.40
N ALA A 691 24.52 8.47 12.59
CA ALA A 691 24.59 9.94 12.54
C ALA A 691 24.27 10.58 13.91
N ALA A 692 23.22 10.07 14.57
CA ALA A 692 22.80 10.53 15.90
C ALA A 692 23.88 10.28 16.97
N GLY A 693 24.56 9.13 16.89
CA GLY A 693 25.65 8.80 17.81
C GLY A 693 26.86 9.73 17.69
N THR A 694 27.28 10.08 16.47
CA THR A 694 28.44 10.97 16.26
C THR A 694 28.12 12.45 16.38
N LYS A 695 26.83 12.83 16.28
CA LYS A 695 26.33 14.22 16.22
C LYS A 695 26.89 15.01 15.02
N ARG A 696 26.17 16.08 14.61
CA ARG A 696 26.56 17.01 13.52
C ARG A 696 27.09 16.34 12.23
N ARG A 697 26.48 15.21 11.83
CA ARG A 697 26.87 14.43 10.64
C ARG A 697 25.71 14.32 9.67
N VAL A 698 26.02 14.38 8.38
CA VAL A 698 25.05 14.23 7.27
C VAL A 698 25.48 13.04 6.42
N PHE A 699 24.50 12.26 5.96
CA PHE A 699 24.70 11.20 4.99
C PHE A 699 23.96 11.54 3.70
N ILE A 700 24.60 11.24 2.57
CA ILE A 700 23.99 11.23 1.24
C ILE A 700 23.82 9.76 0.88
N ILE A 701 22.57 9.32 0.71
CA ILE A 701 22.23 7.92 0.41
C ILE A 701 21.65 7.89 -1.00
N GLU A 702 22.36 7.27 -1.93
CA GLU A 702 21.87 7.03 -3.29
C GLU A 702 20.91 5.84 -3.25
N THR A 703 19.76 5.96 -3.92
CA THR A 703 18.75 4.90 -4.03
C THR A 703 18.62 4.43 -5.47
N MET A 704 18.28 3.15 -5.65
CA MET A 704 17.77 2.66 -6.94
C MET A 704 16.36 3.20 -7.19
N GLY A 705 15.86 3.06 -8.42
CA GLY A 705 14.52 3.52 -8.82
C GLY A 705 14.55 4.11 -10.20
#